data_AF-A0A6B1HB89-F1
#
_entry.id   AF-A0A6B1HB89-F1
#
_cell.length_a   1.000
_cell.length_b   1.000
_cell.length_c   1.000
_cell.angle_alpha   90.00
_cell.angle_beta   90.00
_cell.angle_gamma   90.00
#
_symmetry.space_group_name_H-M   'P 1'
#
loop_
_entity.id
_entity.type
_entity.pdbx_description
1 polymer ?
#
loop_
_entity_poly.entity_id
_entity_poly.type
_entity_poly.pdbx_seq_one_letter_code
_entity_poly.pdbx_strand_id
1 'polypeptide(L)'
;MEPRLADAVGDYLRAHIERHGRKATAEVFGVSRHTLWRFLERGQAGRALPRAVLDRVGPDLDAVDAATQALLARPAPVSAPMQEQGPSRLTARLEETLLDLCATPLATVSELASFTREPVSSLRDRLDRLRRRGLADWRPHQLAELGERPQRRWFPTADGIAAVEASVGDSDLLRTAPVSRQWFRLLTERLDSVAIIYAVARRIAEADPEGGPQRVGHYRSGPYDALVTLSDGRTLGLLRQGPLLTPANLRYRLRSIGRLDRADRPHLSLVLAASDQDARRALRALGHPTDHETMFVANTGEVLARKADAKVWQQCGNGVDRVTVLAPSLPLWALLGWLDEDLARQRKRWGRSITGPDRASLHSARMRATRPRPADQLDAAYAVRLSRTDKQVLDLLADWPICTAEQLAGLMGGVGRRRVNQALRRLRRRRLVQRDDEGGGYVLSDAGLTVLARRDRAAVGPVLDRWTPQRHEGVYIGTSLRSLASQRDHQRGIVGFASRLSAEVGALPDEYELYDLLPTHRSQISYDAAGARQLLLPDVSFQLAHLGYYEWCLFEYERRATTPRRLPTRLRSYERYFKSRYAANDHGGQPPLVLFLFESERAEAGFLHAASFLPGVLLASTTTAVLEERGVLEQSWRLPAPHAPRRRFLADLRIVATCPTDP
;
A
#
# COMPACT_ATOMS: atom_id res chain seq x y z
N MET A 1 7.89 29.76 -53.69
CA MET A 1 7.57 28.80 -52.62
C MET A 1 8.85 28.57 -51.82
N GLU A 2 8.92 29.09 -50.60
CA GLU A 2 10.19 29.23 -49.86
C GLU A 2 10.76 27.87 -49.42
N PRO A 3 12.04 27.57 -49.69
CA PRO A 3 12.73 26.33 -49.28
C PRO A 3 12.60 26.00 -47.78
N ARG A 4 12.36 27.01 -46.95
CA ARG A 4 12.30 26.92 -45.49
C ARG A 4 11.07 26.21 -44.94
N LEU A 5 9.96 26.16 -45.70
CA LEU A 5 8.72 25.52 -45.28
C LEU A 5 8.83 23.99 -45.34
N ALA A 6 9.45 23.47 -46.40
CA ALA A 6 9.64 22.05 -46.62
C ALA A 6 10.60 21.42 -45.59
N ASP A 7 11.60 22.20 -45.15
CA ASP A 7 12.57 21.75 -44.16
C ASP A 7 11.95 21.61 -42.76
N ALA A 8 11.16 22.58 -42.30
CA ALA A 8 10.55 22.54 -40.97
C ALA A 8 9.51 21.43 -40.82
N VAL A 9 8.64 21.25 -41.82
CA VAL A 9 7.67 20.15 -41.86
C VAL A 9 8.40 18.81 -42.04
N GLY A 10 9.46 18.78 -42.85
CA GLY A 10 10.29 17.60 -43.09
C GLY A 10 11.08 17.12 -41.86
N ASP A 11 11.56 18.03 -41.03
CA ASP A 11 12.27 17.70 -39.79
C ASP A 11 11.31 17.19 -38.73
N TYR A 12 10.11 17.78 -38.64
CA TYR A 12 9.07 17.32 -37.73
C TYR A 12 8.56 15.92 -38.12
N LEU A 13 8.24 15.70 -39.39
CA LEU A 13 7.78 14.40 -39.88
C LEU A 13 8.89 13.35 -39.79
N ARG A 14 10.17 13.69 -40.06
CA ARG A 14 11.30 12.77 -39.80
C ARG A 14 11.38 12.39 -38.34
N ALA A 15 11.37 13.36 -37.43
CA ALA A 15 11.42 13.09 -36.00
C ALA A 15 10.22 12.25 -35.50
N HIS A 16 9.04 12.41 -36.13
CA HIS A 16 7.86 11.62 -35.82
C HIS A 16 7.95 10.18 -36.39
N ILE A 17 8.42 10.03 -37.62
CA ILE A 17 8.67 8.72 -38.26
C ILE A 17 9.72 7.92 -37.49
N GLU A 18 10.81 8.56 -37.06
CA GLU A 18 11.85 7.92 -36.23
C GLU A 18 11.30 7.44 -34.88
N ARG A 19 10.33 8.18 -34.32
CA ARG A 19 9.75 7.88 -33.00
C ARG A 19 8.63 6.84 -33.06
N HIS A 20 7.83 6.83 -34.12
CA HIS A 20 6.57 6.07 -34.17
C HIS A 20 6.49 5.09 -35.36
N GLY A 21 7.44 5.13 -36.29
CA GLY A 21 7.44 4.34 -37.52
C GLY A 21 6.59 4.96 -38.63
N ARG A 22 6.95 4.67 -39.89
CA ARG A 22 6.28 5.23 -41.09
C ARG A 22 4.79 4.86 -41.15
N LYS A 23 4.42 3.62 -40.83
CA LYS A 23 3.03 3.15 -40.91
C LYS A 23 2.11 3.91 -39.94
N ALA A 24 2.51 4.05 -38.68
CA ALA A 24 1.76 4.82 -37.70
C ALA A 24 1.74 6.31 -38.04
N THR A 25 2.83 6.86 -38.57
CA THR A 25 2.88 8.26 -39.00
C THR A 25 1.93 8.52 -40.19
N ALA A 26 1.86 7.60 -41.14
CA ALA A 26 0.92 7.65 -42.26
C ALA A 26 -0.54 7.45 -41.81
N GLU A 27 -0.80 6.61 -40.81
CA GLU A 27 -2.13 6.46 -40.21
C GLU A 27 -2.57 7.73 -39.44
N VAL A 28 -1.63 8.45 -38.81
CA VAL A 28 -1.91 9.66 -38.02
C VAL A 28 -2.05 10.92 -38.90
N PHE A 29 -1.22 11.06 -39.94
CA PHE A 29 -1.17 12.28 -40.77
C PHE A 29 -1.58 12.09 -42.23
N GLY A 30 -1.66 10.86 -42.72
CA GLY A 30 -1.89 10.55 -44.14
C GLY A 30 -3.36 10.57 -44.59
N VAL A 31 -4.30 11.05 -43.77
CA VAL A 31 -5.74 10.90 -44.06
C VAL A 31 -6.47 12.21 -44.38
N SER A 32 -5.98 13.40 -44.00
CA SER A 32 -6.65 14.66 -44.38
C SER A 32 -5.86 15.93 -44.02
N ARG A 33 -5.94 16.92 -44.92
CA ARG A 33 -5.51 18.34 -44.81
C ARG A 33 -5.88 19.00 -43.47
N HIS A 34 -6.97 18.55 -42.84
CA HIS A 34 -7.51 19.12 -41.61
C HIS A 34 -6.91 18.49 -40.33
N THR A 35 -6.36 17.28 -40.41
CA THR A 35 -5.86 16.53 -39.25
C THR A 35 -4.48 16.99 -38.82
N LEU A 36 -3.56 17.22 -39.77
CA LEU A 36 -2.22 17.73 -39.47
C LEU A 36 -2.28 19.17 -38.92
N TRP A 37 -3.10 20.04 -39.53
CA TRP A 37 -3.29 21.42 -39.07
C TRP A 37 -3.89 21.48 -37.66
N ARG A 38 -4.97 20.74 -37.39
CA ARG A 38 -5.56 20.65 -36.03
C ARG A 38 -4.61 20.03 -35.01
N PHE A 39 -3.72 19.14 -35.43
CA PHE A 39 -2.72 18.55 -34.54
C PHE A 39 -1.64 19.56 -34.14
N LEU A 40 -1.20 20.41 -35.09
CA LEU A 40 -0.26 21.50 -34.83
C LEU A 40 -0.91 22.61 -33.97
N GLU A 41 -2.17 22.97 -34.22
CA GLU A 41 -2.94 23.94 -33.41
C GLU A 41 -3.16 23.46 -31.95
N ARG A 42 -3.40 22.16 -31.73
CA ARG A 42 -3.78 21.62 -30.41
C ARG A 42 -2.62 21.32 -29.47
N GLY A 43 -1.39 21.62 -29.87
CA GLY A 43 -0.17 21.65 -29.03
C GLY A 43 -0.19 20.74 -27.79
N GLN A 44 -0.08 19.42 -27.95
CA GLN A 44 0.06 18.56 -26.78
C GLN A 44 1.52 18.51 -26.27
N ALA A 45 1.64 18.69 -24.97
CA ALA A 45 2.80 18.41 -24.12
C ALA A 45 4.01 19.37 -24.25
N GLY A 46 3.82 20.61 -23.77
CA GLY A 46 4.82 21.31 -22.94
C GLY A 46 6.25 21.46 -23.49
N ARG A 47 6.42 21.56 -24.81
CA ARG A 47 7.69 21.94 -25.45
C ARG A 47 7.43 23.10 -26.40
N ALA A 48 8.33 24.07 -26.43
CA ALA A 48 8.24 25.33 -27.15
C ALA A 48 8.39 25.20 -28.69
N LEU A 49 7.54 24.39 -29.32
CA LEU A 49 7.48 24.20 -30.78
C LEU A 49 6.08 24.30 -31.44
N PRO A 50 4.95 24.59 -30.75
CA PRO A 50 3.67 24.84 -31.45
C PRO A 50 3.59 26.24 -32.09
N ARG A 51 4.02 27.30 -31.38
CA ARG A 51 3.79 28.68 -31.83
C ARG A 51 4.84 29.17 -32.83
N ALA A 52 6.13 28.88 -32.58
CA ALA A 52 7.22 29.28 -33.47
C ALA A 52 7.20 28.61 -34.86
N VAL A 53 6.52 27.47 -35.00
CA VAL A 53 6.29 26.82 -36.30
C VAL A 53 5.09 27.48 -36.98
N LEU A 54 3.96 27.67 -36.28
CA LEU A 54 2.78 28.35 -36.83
C LEU A 54 3.08 29.82 -37.23
N ASP A 55 3.85 30.54 -36.43
CA ASP A 55 4.27 31.93 -36.69
C ASP A 55 5.22 32.04 -37.90
N ARG A 56 5.91 30.94 -38.28
CA ARG A 56 6.81 30.87 -39.44
C ARG A 56 6.15 30.27 -40.69
N VAL A 57 5.09 29.47 -40.52
CA VAL A 57 4.40 28.75 -41.60
C VAL A 57 3.42 29.66 -42.33
N GLY A 58 2.87 30.68 -41.66
CA GLY A 58 1.84 31.53 -42.26
C GLY A 58 0.56 30.75 -42.62
N PRO A 59 -0.44 31.39 -43.26
CA PRO A 59 -1.74 30.77 -43.52
C PRO A 59 -1.79 29.89 -44.79
N ASP A 60 -0.67 29.72 -45.51
CA ASP A 60 -0.68 29.06 -46.83
C ASP A 60 -0.64 27.52 -46.72
N LEU A 61 -1.84 26.96 -46.62
CA LEU A 61 -2.11 25.53 -46.44
C LEU A 61 -1.70 24.67 -47.66
N ASP A 62 -1.63 25.23 -48.86
CA ASP A 62 -1.32 24.45 -50.08
C ASP A 62 0.19 24.11 -50.16
N ALA A 63 1.04 24.98 -49.61
CA ALA A 63 2.48 24.76 -49.56
C ALA A 63 2.89 23.67 -48.53
N VAL A 64 2.10 23.49 -47.46
CA VAL A 64 2.30 22.43 -46.45
C VAL A 64 1.97 21.05 -47.00
N ASP A 65 0.94 20.96 -47.84
CA ASP A 65 0.53 19.70 -48.50
C ASP A 65 1.56 19.24 -49.53
N ALA A 66 2.07 20.16 -50.36
CA ALA A 66 3.11 19.86 -51.35
C ALA A 66 4.39 19.29 -50.70
N ALA A 67 4.82 19.87 -49.57
CA ALA A 67 5.97 19.38 -48.82
C ALA A 67 5.73 18.00 -48.17
N THR A 68 4.55 17.79 -47.59
CA THR A 68 4.19 16.53 -46.91
C THR A 68 4.14 15.36 -47.91
N GLN A 69 3.53 15.56 -49.07
CA GLN A 69 3.46 14.56 -50.14
C GLN A 69 4.84 14.24 -50.72
N ALA A 70 5.69 15.26 -50.97
CA ALA A 70 7.04 15.07 -51.47
C ALA A 70 7.93 14.23 -50.53
N LEU A 71 7.72 14.32 -49.21
CA LEU A 71 8.44 13.56 -48.19
C LEU A 71 7.93 12.12 -48.03
N LEU A 72 6.62 11.90 -48.15
CA LEU A 72 6.03 10.57 -48.10
C LEU A 72 6.31 9.75 -49.37
N ALA A 73 6.44 10.43 -50.52
CA ALA A 73 6.80 9.82 -51.81
C ALA A 73 8.29 9.48 -51.95
N ARG A 74 9.17 9.96 -51.03
CA ARG A 74 10.59 9.59 -51.05
C ARG A 74 10.77 8.11 -50.70
N PRO A 75 11.45 7.31 -51.55
CA PRO A 75 11.74 5.92 -51.23
C PRO A 75 12.47 5.87 -49.89
N ALA A 76 12.12 4.89 -49.05
CA ALA A 76 12.84 4.68 -47.80
C ALA A 76 14.33 4.58 -48.14
N PRO A 77 15.23 5.26 -47.40
CA PRO A 77 16.62 4.86 -47.46
C PRO A 77 16.61 3.36 -47.15
N VAL A 78 17.06 2.57 -48.12
CA VAL A 78 17.29 1.15 -47.92
C VAL A 78 18.15 1.11 -46.68
N SER A 79 17.59 0.61 -45.57
CA SER A 79 18.38 0.32 -44.39
C SER A 79 19.46 -0.61 -44.88
N ALA A 80 20.66 -0.09 -45.07
CA ALA A 80 21.83 -0.92 -45.22
C ALA A 80 21.74 -1.93 -44.09
N PRO A 81 21.86 -3.25 -44.34
CA PRO A 81 22.00 -4.19 -43.25
C PRO A 81 23.11 -3.61 -42.38
N MET A 82 22.75 -3.30 -41.14
CA MET A 82 23.67 -2.78 -40.15
C MET A 82 24.72 -3.87 -40.02
N GLN A 83 25.82 -3.71 -40.76
CA GLN A 83 26.99 -4.56 -40.63
C GLN A 83 27.26 -4.62 -39.15
N GLU A 84 27.36 -5.85 -38.65
CA GLU A 84 27.69 -6.19 -37.28
C GLU A 84 28.91 -5.39 -36.85
N GLN A 85 28.67 -4.19 -36.29
CA GLN A 85 29.64 -3.56 -35.43
C GLN A 85 29.67 -4.46 -34.21
N GLY A 86 30.78 -5.21 -34.08
CA GLY A 86 31.09 -6.00 -32.89
C GLY A 86 30.82 -5.20 -31.60
N PRO A 87 30.66 -5.89 -30.46
CA PRO A 87 30.05 -5.35 -29.26
C PRO A 87 30.65 -3.98 -28.90
N SER A 88 29.95 -2.90 -29.25
CA SER A 88 30.42 -1.55 -28.94
C SER A 88 30.49 -1.48 -27.42
N ARG A 89 31.71 -1.35 -26.87
CA ARG A 89 31.92 -1.24 -25.42
C ARG A 89 30.94 -0.20 -24.86
N LEU A 90 30.25 -0.56 -23.78
CA LEU A 90 29.39 0.40 -23.08
C LEU A 90 30.29 1.57 -22.65
N THR A 91 29.78 2.80 -22.78
CA THR A 91 30.45 3.94 -22.14
C THR A 91 30.43 3.72 -20.63
N ALA A 92 31.46 4.14 -19.89
CA ALA A 92 31.55 3.98 -18.43
C ALA A 92 30.25 4.36 -17.70
N ARG A 93 29.60 5.47 -18.08
CA ARG A 93 28.32 5.91 -17.49
C ARG A 93 27.13 4.99 -17.74
N LEU A 94 27.10 4.27 -18.87
CA LEU A 94 26.03 3.31 -19.17
C LEU A 94 26.25 2.00 -18.40
N GLU A 95 27.50 1.62 -18.23
CA GLU A 95 27.90 0.48 -17.40
C GLU A 95 27.56 0.73 -15.92
N GLU A 96 27.89 1.90 -15.40
CA GLU A 96 27.53 2.35 -14.05
C GLU A 96 26.01 2.34 -13.81
N THR A 97 25.22 2.94 -14.71
CA THR A 97 23.75 2.89 -14.60
C THR A 97 23.20 1.45 -14.63
N LEU A 98 23.82 0.55 -15.41
CA LEU A 98 23.41 -0.85 -15.47
C LEU A 98 23.79 -1.59 -14.18
N LEU A 99 24.94 -1.28 -13.58
CA LEU A 99 25.36 -1.75 -12.26
C LEU A 99 24.38 -1.30 -11.17
N ASP A 100 23.99 -0.03 -11.16
CA ASP A 100 23.03 0.52 -10.20
C ASP A 100 21.66 -0.16 -10.33
N LEU A 101 21.23 -0.41 -11.57
CA LEU A 101 19.99 -1.14 -11.85
C LEU A 101 20.05 -2.60 -11.43
N CYS A 102 21.21 -3.25 -11.52
CA CYS A 102 21.45 -4.59 -10.98
C CYS A 102 21.47 -4.59 -9.44
N ALA A 103 21.99 -3.53 -8.81
CA ALA A 103 22.00 -3.40 -7.35
C ALA A 103 20.59 -3.12 -6.78
N THR A 104 19.77 -2.38 -7.52
CA THR A 104 18.42 -1.95 -7.10
C THR A 104 17.37 -2.20 -8.19
N PRO A 105 17.16 -3.47 -8.60
CA PRO A 105 16.20 -3.78 -9.65
C PRO A 105 14.79 -3.45 -9.20
N LEU A 106 13.92 -3.14 -10.16
CA LEU A 106 12.52 -2.73 -9.98
C LEU A 106 12.37 -1.33 -9.35
N ALA A 107 13.42 -0.52 -9.31
CA ALA A 107 13.32 0.89 -8.97
C ALA A 107 12.65 1.70 -10.09
N THR A 108 12.00 2.80 -9.72
CA THR A 108 11.64 3.87 -10.65
C THR A 108 12.85 4.75 -10.94
N VAL A 109 12.80 5.53 -12.01
CA VAL A 109 13.88 6.49 -12.32
C VAL A 109 14.11 7.47 -11.17
N SER A 110 13.05 7.94 -10.50
CA SER A 110 13.18 8.89 -9.40
C SER A 110 13.76 8.28 -8.13
N GLU A 111 13.43 7.02 -7.84
CA GLU A 111 14.05 6.29 -6.72
C GLU A 111 15.54 6.04 -7.01
N LEU A 112 15.87 5.51 -8.20
CA LEU A 112 17.24 5.24 -8.60
C LEU A 112 18.10 6.52 -8.62
N ALA A 113 17.57 7.62 -9.17
CA ALA A 113 18.22 8.93 -9.16
C ALA A 113 18.53 9.45 -7.74
N SER A 114 17.66 9.13 -6.78
CA SER A 114 17.88 9.53 -5.38
C SER A 114 19.00 8.72 -4.73
N PHE A 115 19.15 7.44 -5.10
CA PHE A 115 20.20 6.57 -4.58
C PHE A 115 21.57 6.88 -5.20
N THR A 116 21.58 7.21 -6.49
CA THR A 116 22.82 7.53 -7.23
C THR A 116 23.19 9.01 -7.19
N ARG A 117 22.32 9.85 -6.60
CA ARG A 117 22.46 11.33 -6.55
C ARG A 117 22.57 11.98 -7.93
N GLU A 118 21.91 11.38 -8.92
CA GLU A 118 21.94 11.87 -10.30
C GLU A 118 20.65 12.60 -10.70
N PRO A 119 20.72 13.53 -11.67
CA PRO A 119 19.51 14.13 -12.23
C PRO A 119 18.60 13.08 -12.88
N VAL A 120 17.30 13.13 -12.57
CA VAL A 120 16.27 12.23 -13.11
C VAL A 120 16.25 12.21 -14.64
N SER A 121 16.48 13.35 -15.30
CA SER A 121 16.54 13.45 -16.76
C SER A 121 17.71 12.66 -17.35
N SER A 122 18.91 12.83 -16.80
CA SER A 122 20.13 12.14 -17.25
C SER A 122 20.03 10.62 -17.06
N LEU A 123 19.50 10.18 -15.92
CA LEU A 123 19.30 8.78 -15.64
C LEU A 123 18.23 8.16 -16.56
N ARG A 124 17.14 8.87 -16.82
CA ARG A 124 16.11 8.44 -17.78
C ARG A 124 16.68 8.22 -19.17
N ASP A 125 17.47 9.18 -19.67
CA ASP A 125 18.06 9.10 -21.00
C ASP A 125 19.03 7.91 -21.12
N ARG A 126 19.79 7.62 -20.05
CA ARG A 126 20.68 6.44 -19.99
C ARG A 126 19.90 5.13 -19.95
N LEU A 127 18.86 5.03 -19.12
CA LEU A 127 17.99 3.86 -19.07
C LEU A 127 17.29 3.61 -20.43
N ASP A 128 16.85 4.66 -21.13
CA ASP A 128 16.28 4.53 -22.46
C ASP A 128 17.31 4.12 -23.52
N ARG A 129 18.58 4.52 -23.38
CA ARG A 129 19.68 3.99 -24.22
C ARG A 129 19.97 2.52 -23.91
N LEU A 130 20.03 2.13 -22.64
CA LEU A 130 20.18 0.72 -22.25
C LEU A 130 19.03 -0.14 -22.77
N ARG A 131 17.79 0.38 -22.74
CA ARG A 131 16.62 -0.29 -23.32
C ARG A 131 16.71 -0.49 -24.81
N ARG A 132 17.11 0.54 -25.56
CA ARG A 132 17.33 0.42 -27.01
C ARG A 132 18.43 -0.58 -27.37
N ARG A 133 19.39 -0.78 -26.47
CA ARG A 133 20.45 -1.80 -26.58
C ARG A 133 20.03 -3.19 -26.06
N GLY A 134 18.79 -3.36 -25.60
CA GLY A 134 18.29 -4.63 -25.06
C GLY A 134 18.87 -5.02 -23.70
N LEU A 135 19.54 -4.11 -22.98
CA LEU A 135 20.21 -4.40 -21.70
C LEU A 135 19.35 -4.08 -20.47
N ALA A 136 18.33 -3.26 -20.63
CA ALA A 136 17.36 -2.94 -19.58
C ALA A 136 15.95 -2.92 -20.17
N ASP A 137 14.95 -3.11 -19.32
CA ASP A 137 13.55 -2.94 -19.72
C ASP A 137 12.73 -2.46 -18.51
N TRP A 138 11.43 -2.22 -18.70
CA TRP A 138 10.54 -1.83 -17.62
C TRP A 138 9.17 -2.52 -17.71
N ARG A 139 8.50 -2.61 -16.56
CA ARG A 139 7.08 -3.01 -16.49
C ARG A 139 6.26 -1.95 -15.74
N PRO A 140 5.00 -1.73 -16.15
CA PRO A 140 4.10 -0.88 -15.40
C PRO A 140 3.70 -1.57 -14.09
N HIS A 141 3.69 -0.83 -13.01
CA HIS A 141 3.25 -1.29 -11.69
C HIS A 141 2.39 -0.21 -11.04
N GLN A 142 1.35 -0.61 -10.34
CA GLN A 142 0.44 0.31 -9.68
C GLN A 142 0.02 -0.27 -8.33
N LEU A 143 0.01 0.60 -7.33
CA LEU A 143 -0.35 0.32 -5.94
C LEU A 143 -1.04 1.57 -5.38
N ALA A 144 -2.06 1.41 -4.54
CA ALA A 144 -2.90 2.53 -4.12
C ALA A 144 -2.11 3.59 -3.34
N GLU A 145 -1.22 3.12 -2.47
CA GLU A 145 -0.37 3.91 -1.57
C GLU A 145 0.70 4.74 -2.31
N LEU A 146 0.97 4.41 -3.58
CA LEU A 146 2.00 5.08 -4.40
C LEU A 146 1.40 6.08 -5.41
N GLY A 147 0.09 6.29 -5.36
CA GLY A 147 -0.64 7.24 -6.19
C GLY A 147 -1.40 6.62 -7.35
N GLU A 148 -2.08 7.47 -8.12
CA GLU A 148 -3.06 7.01 -9.10
C GLU A 148 -2.46 6.52 -10.41
N ARG A 149 -1.23 6.95 -10.75
CA ARG A 149 -0.62 6.65 -12.05
C ARG A 149 0.26 5.40 -11.97
N PRO A 150 0.20 4.49 -12.96
CA PRO A 150 1.16 3.41 -13.05
C PRO A 150 2.61 3.94 -13.13
N GLN A 151 3.49 3.37 -12.32
CA GLN A 151 4.91 3.67 -12.27
C GLN A 151 5.68 2.71 -13.18
N ARG A 152 6.72 3.21 -13.86
CA ARG A 152 7.63 2.37 -14.64
C ARG A 152 8.73 1.83 -13.72
N ARG A 153 8.70 0.53 -13.48
CA ARG A 153 9.66 -0.20 -12.65
C ARG A 153 10.69 -0.84 -13.59
N TRP A 154 11.92 -0.35 -13.53
CA TRP A 154 13.00 -0.74 -14.43
C TRP A 154 13.70 -2.00 -13.92
N PHE A 155 14.19 -2.85 -14.82
CA PHE A 155 14.96 -4.04 -14.47
C PHE A 155 16.03 -4.34 -15.53
N PRO A 156 17.15 -4.98 -15.15
CA PRO A 156 18.14 -5.41 -16.13
C PRO A 156 17.62 -6.63 -16.89
N THR A 157 17.88 -6.72 -18.20
CA THR A 157 17.55 -7.92 -18.99
C THR A 157 18.57 -9.04 -18.72
N ALA A 158 18.33 -10.25 -19.25
CA ALA A 158 19.32 -11.33 -19.18
C ALA A 158 20.66 -10.92 -19.81
N ASP A 159 20.61 -10.20 -20.94
CA ASP A 159 21.79 -9.68 -21.64
C ASP A 159 22.45 -8.54 -20.84
N GLY A 160 21.66 -7.68 -20.18
CA GLY A 160 22.17 -6.67 -19.26
C GLY A 160 22.95 -7.26 -18.09
N ILE A 161 22.41 -8.31 -17.47
CA ILE A 161 23.10 -9.03 -16.38
C ILE A 161 24.40 -9.65 -16.91
N ALA A 162 24.36 -10.30 -18.07
CA ALA A 162 25.55 -10.90 -18.68
C ALA A 162 26.63 -9.85 -19.02
N ALA A 163 26.22 -8.67 -19.48
CA ALA A 163 27.13 -7.57 -19.78
C ALA A 163 27.85 -7.05 -18.52
N VAL A 164 27.13 -6.93 -17.40
CA VAL A 164 27.72 -6.54 -16.10
C VAL A 164 28.66 -7.61 -15.55
N GLU A 165 28.28 -8.89 -15.64
CA GLU A 165 29.15 -9.99 -15.22
C GLU A 165 30.48 -10.01 -15.99
N ALA A 166 30.43 -9.73 -17.29
CA ALA A 166 31.61 -9.65 -18.13
C ALA A 166 32.52 -8.47 -17.79
N SER A 167 31.99 -7.39 -17.19
CA SER A 167 32.74 -6.16 -16.93
C SER A 167 33.33 -6.09 -15.53
N VAL A 168 32.60 -6.55 -14.51
CA VAL A 168 33.06 -6.56 -13.11
C VAL A 168 33.98 -7.77 -12.84
N GLY A 169 33.85 -8.82 -13.66
CA GLY A 169 34.46 -10.12 -13.39
C GLY A 169 33.75 -10.83 -12.24
N ASP A 170 33.69 -12.15 -12.37
CA ASP A 170 33.32 -13.11 -11.32
C ASP A 170 31.83 -13.52 -11.15
N SER A 171 31.70 -14.82 -10.91
CA SER A 171 30.49 -15.59 -10.59
C SER A 171 29.77 -15.16 -9.31
N ASP A 172 30.40 -14.30 -8.51
CA ASP A 172 29.93 -13.86 -7.20
C ASP A 172 28.82 -12.80 -7.25
N LEU A 173 28.69 -12.06 -8.36
CA LEU A 173 27.57 -11.13 -8.56
C LEU A 173 26.22 -11.85 -8.44
N LEU A 174 26.05 -12.97 -9.13
CA LEU A 174 24.82 -13.78 -9.03
C LEU A 174 24.60 -14.30 -7.61
N ARG A 175 25.67 -14.63 -6.88
CA ARG A 175 25.54 -15.20 -5.53
C ARG A 175 25.18 -14.16 -4.48
N THR A 176 25.55 -12.89 -4.68
CA THR A 176 25.54 -11.85 -3.64
C THR A 176 24.67 -10.64 -3.95
N ALA A 177 24.34 -10.39 -5.22
CA ALA A 177 23.47 -9.31 -5.66
C ALA A 177 22.03 -9.79 -5.91
N PRO A 178 21.03 -8.88 -5.91
CA PRO A 178 19.63 -9.22 -6.13
C PRO A 178 19.28 -9.57 -7.59
N VAL A 179 20.27 -10.02 -8.38
CA VAL A 179 20.14 -10.39 -9.80
C VAL A 179 20.17 -11.90 -10.04
N SER A 180 20.14 -12.75 -9.02
CA SER A 180 19.95 -14.20 -9.22
C SER A 180 18.51 -14.55 -9.54
N ARG A 181 18.28 -15.72 -10.16
CA ARG A 181 16.93 -16.26 -10.40
C ARG A 181 16.05 -16.25 -9.15
N GLN A 182 16.64 -16.54 -8.00
CA GLN A 182 15.94 -16.63 -6.73
C GLN A 182 15.63 -15.24 -6.15
N TRP A 183 16.62 -14.35 -6.14
CA TRP A 183 16.44 -13.00 -5.63
C TRP A 183 15.43 -12.22 -6.48
N PHE A 184 15.57 -12.30 -7.81
CA PHE A 184 14.65 -11.62 -8.71
C PHE A 184 13.22 -12.18 -8.57
N ARG A 185 13.07 -13.50 -8.40
CA ARG A 185 11.77 -14.10 -8.08
C ARG A 185 11.18 -13.56 -6.77
N LEU A 186 12.00 -13.45 -5.72
CA LEU A 186 11.56 -12.90 -4.44
C LEU A 186 11.07 -11.46 -4.59
N LEU A 187 11.84 -10.62 -5.28
CA LEU A 187 11.51 -9.20 -5.48
C LEU A 187 10.26 -9.03 -6.34
N THR A 188 10.09 -9.86 -7.38
CA THR A 188 8.91 -9.81 -8.25
C THR A 188 7.64 -10.33 -7.57
N GLU A 189 7.72 -11.42 -6.78
CA GLU A 189 6.61 -11.90 -5.96
C GLU A 189 6.20 -10.88 -4.88
N ARG A 190 7.15 -10.07 -4.38
CA ARG A 190 6.96 -9.04 -3.36
C ARG A 190 6.97 -7.61 -3.91
N LEU A 191 6.71 -7.41 -5.21
CA LEU A 191 6.93 -6.10 -5.85
C LEU A 191 6.17 -4.95 -5.17
N ASP A 192 4.96 -5.18 -4.67
CA ASP A 192 4.21 -4.14 -3.93
C ASP A 192 4.96 -3.69 -2.66
N SER A 193 5.57 -4.64 -1.97
CA SER A 193 6.39 -4.38 -0.79
C SER A 193 7.70 -3.69 -1.13
N VAL A 194 8.36 -4.14 -2.20
CA VAL A 194 9.61 -3.54 -2.71
C VAL A 194 9.37 -2.09 -3.11
N ALA A 195 8.27 -1.81 -3.80
CA ALA A 195 7.89 -0.48 -4.25
C ALA A 195 7.70 0.50 -3.08
N ILE A 196 7.03 0.06 -2.00
CA ILE A 196 6.90 0.87 -0.77
C ILE A 196 8.27 1.11 -0.13
N ILE A 197 9.10 0.08 -0.01
CA ILE A 197 10.44 0.19 0.58
C ILE A 197 11.32 1.18 -0.20
N TYR A 198 11.34 1.12 -1.53
CA TYR A 198 12.10 2.06 -2.34
C TYR A 198 11.57 3.48 -2.25
N ALA A 199 10.24 3.66 -2.16
CA ALA A 199 9.66 4.98 -1.94
C ALA A 199 10.07 5.56 -0.58
N VAL A 200 10.08 4.75 0.49
CA VAL A 200 10.56 5.17 1.83
C VAL A 200 12.06 5.46 1.81
N ALA A 201 12.88 4.62 1.17
CA ALA A 201 14.31 4.88 0.99
C ALA A 201 14.56 6.20 0.26
N ARG A 202 13.78 6.50 -0.78
CA ARG A 202 13.83 7.80 -1.43
C ARG A 202 13.49 8.96 -0.48
N ARG A 203 12.48 8.81 0.39
CA ARG A 203 12.18 9.83 1.42
C ARG A 203 13.34 10.05 2.38
N ILE A 204 14.08 8.99 2.73
CA ILE A 204 15.31 9.09 3.53
C ILE A 204 16.37 9.91 2.77
N ALA A 205 16.55 9.67 1.47
CA ALA A 205 17.47 10.45 0.63
C ALA A 205 17.08 11.94 0.55
N GLU A 206 15.77 12.23 0.48
CA GLU A 206 15.25 13.61 0.47
C GLU A 206 15.46 14.31 1.83
N ALA A 207 15.35 13.57 2.94
CA ALA A 207 15.54 14.09 4.30
C ALA A 207 17.01 14.29 4.68
N ASP A 208 17.91 13.51 4.08
CA ASP A 208 19.34 13.50 4.37
C ASP A 208 20.17 13.36 3.08
N PRO A 209 20.38 14.49 2.37
CA PRO A 209 21.08 14.48 1.08
C PRO A 209 22.55 14.05 1.18
N GLU A 210 23.20 14.34 2.31
CA GLU A 210 24.62 14.06 2.54
C GLU A 210 24.85 12.60 2.93
N GLY A 211 23.94 12.02 3.72
CA GLY A 211 23.94 10.63 4.15
C GLY A 211 23.08 9.68 3.31
N GLY A 212 22.49 10.12 2.19
CA GLY A 212 21.46 9.37 1.45
C GLY A 212 21.76 7.88 1.17
N PRO A 213 20.72 7.06 0.89
CA PRO A 213 20.83 5.61 0.75
C PRO A 213 21.85 5.20 -0.32
N GLN A 214 22.86 4.44 0.09
CA GLN A 214 23.81 3.81 -0.81
C GLN A 214 23.34 2.41 -1.21
N ARG A 215 22.65 1.69 -0.31
CA ARG A 215 22.20 0.32 -0.57
C ARG A 215 20.86 0.05 0.11
N VAL A 216 19.99 -0.67 -0.60
CA VAL A 216 18.74 -1.22 -0.05
C VAL A 216 18.78 -2.74 -0.15
N GLY A 217 19.14 -3.41 0.95
CA GLY A 217 19.23 -4.86 1.03
C GLY A 217 17.90 -5.47 1.45
N HIS A 218 17.24 -6.21 0.57
CA HIS A 218 16.02 -6.94 0.92
C HIS A 218 16.36 -8.23 1.65
N TYR A 219 15.68 -8.52 2.76
CA TYR A 219 15.81 -9.82 3.38
C TYR A 219 14.84 -10.82 2.73
N ARG A 220 15.30 -12.05 2.61
CA ARG A 220 14.43 -13.18 2.23
C ARG A 220 13.61 -13.64 3.43
N SER A 221 14.33 -13.96 4.50
CA SER A 221 13.91 -14.44 5.81
C SER A 221 14.77 -13.72 6.85
N GLY A 222 14.21 -13.37 7.99
CA GLY A 222 14.87 -12.50 8.97
C GLY A 222 13.89 -11.51 9.60
N PRO A 223 14.35 -10.73 10.59
CA PRO A 223 13.48 -9.84 11.33
C PRO A 223 12.98 -8.65 10.52
N TYR A 224 13.79 -8.07 9.63
CA TYR A 224 13.46 -6.90 8.81
C TYR A 224 12.99 -7.27 7.41
N ASP A 225 12.20 -6.40 6.77
CA ASP A 225 11.86 -6.50 5.35
C ASP A 225 13.02 -6.06 4.46
N ALA A 226 13.68 -4.97 4.85
CA ALA A 226 14.89 -4.47 4.22
C ALA A 226 15.82 -3.80 5.23
N LEU A 227 17.11 -3.73 4.87
CA LEU A 227 18.13 -2.90 5.51
C LEU A 227 18.52 -1.80 4.52
N VAL A 228 18.42 -0.54 4.94
CA VAL A 228 18.92 0.59 4.18
C VAL A 228 20.26 1.01 4.76
N THR A 229 21.32 0.96 3.97
CA THR A 229 22.66 1.45 4.32
C THR A 229 22.86 2.81 3.69
N LEU A 230 23.18 3.78 4.53
CA LEU A 230 23.49 5.17 4.19
C LEU A 230 24.95 5.31 3.77
N SER A 231 25.26 6.35 3.00
CA SER A 231 26.60 6.57 2.43
C SER A 231 27.72 6.77 3.48
N ASP A 232 27.35 7.13 4.71
CA ASP A 232 28.24 7.32 5.86
C ASP A 232 28.34 6.07 6.75
N GLY A 233 27.75 4.95 6.32
CA GLY A 233 27.77 3.67 7.03
C GLY A 233 26.63 3.49 8.03
N ARG A 234 25.75 4.48 8.22
CA ARG A 234 24.55 4.32 9.05
C ARG A 234 23.61 3.29 8.45
N THR A 235 22.82 2.62 9.30
CA THR A 235 21.94 1.53 8.87
C THR A 235 20.56 1.67 9.49
N LEU A 236 19.54 1.48 8.65
CA LEU A 236 18.13 1.60 9.01
C LEU A 236 17.41 0.29 8.69
N GLY A 237 16.79 -0.32 9.69
CA GLY A 237 15.93 -1.49 9.52
C GLY A 237 14.53 -1.06 9.11
N LEU A 238 14.00 -1.61 8.01
CA LEU A 238 12.61 -1.38 7.60
C LEU A 238 11.75 -2.61 7.93
N LEU A 239 10.64 -2.38 8.63
CA LEU A 239 9.71 -3.41 9.06
C LEU A 239 8.30 -3.02 8.64
N ARG A 240 7.65 -3.80 7.77
CA ARG A 240 6.27 -3.56 7.37
C ARG A 240 5.31 -4.41 8.18
N GLN A 241 4.27 -3.78 8.72
CA GLN A 241 3.07 -4.41 9.23
C GLN A 241 1.98 -4.26 8.18
N GLY A 242 1.96 -5.16 7.20
CA GLY A 242 0.90 -5.19 6.20
C GLY A 242 -0.46 -5.58 6.81
N PRO A 243 -1.55 -5.44 6.04
CA PRO A 243 -2.92 -5.60 6.54
C PRO A 243 -3.21 -7.03 7.03
N LEU A 244 -2.42 -8.00 6.57
CA LEU A 244 -2.61 -9.40 6.90
C LEU A 244 -1.90 -9.81 8.20
N LEU A 245 -1.09 -8.92 8.77
CA LEU A 245 -0.29 -9.19 9.94
C LEU A 245 -1.04 -8.98 11.25
N THR A 246 -0.98 -9.99 12.12
CA THR A 246 -1.44 -9.88 13.49
C THR A 246 -0.41 -9.18 14.39
N PRO A 247 -0.83 -8.53 15.48
CA PRO A 247 0.09 -7.95 16.47
C PRO A 247 1.08 -8.98 17.06
N ALA A 248 0.71 -10.26 17.12
CA ALA A 248 1.59 -11.33 17.61
C ALA A 248 2.81 -11.55 16.70
N ASN A 249 2.64 -11.45 15.39
CA ASN A 249 3.74 -11.57 14.42
C ASN A 249 4.73 -10.43 14.54
N LEU A 250 4.23 -9.20 14.72
CA LEU A 250 5.10 -8.05 14.98
C LEU A 250 5.96 -8.32 16.23
N ARG A 251 5.34 -8.72 17.35
CA ARG A 251 6.07 -9.10 18.58
C ARG A 251 7.09 -10.21 18.37
N TYR A 252 6.79 -11.20 17.53
CA TYR A 252 7.73 -12.26 17.20
C TYR A 252 8.94 -11.72 16.43
N ARG A 253 8.72 -10.92 15.38
CA ARG A 253 9.80 -10.29 14.60
C ARG A 253 10.68 -9.42 15.49
N LEU A 254 10.09 -8.63 16.37
CA LEU A 254 10.79 -7.78 17.33
C LEU A 254 11.59 -8.59 18.35
N ARG A 255 11.03 -9.68 18.88
CA ARG A 255 11.80 -10.61 19.73
C ARG A 255 12.99 -11.21 19.00
N SER A 256 12.84 -11.54 17.71
CA SER A 256 13.93 -12.04 16.89
C SER A 256 15.01 -10.97 16.67
N ILE A 257 14.64 -9.69 16.55
CA ILE A 257 15.59 -8.57 16.53
C ILE A 257 16.37 -8.49 17.85
N GLY A 258 15.67 -8.56 18.98
CA GLY A 258 16.29 -8.55 20.31
C GLY A 258 17.27 -9.69 20.56
N ARG A 259 17.23 -10.76 19.74
CA ARG A 259 18.16 -11.90 19.75
C ARG A 259 19.33 -11.76 18.79
N LEU A 260 19.33 -10.79 17.88
CA LEU A 260 20.48 -10.54 17.00
C LEU A 260 21.66 -10.03 17.82
N ASP A 261 22.87 -10.38 17.42
CA ASP A 261 24.07 -9.75 17.96
C ASP A 261 24.02 -8.24 17.69
N ARG A 262 24.52 -7.42 18.61
CA ARG A 262 24.43 -5.95 18.49
C ARG A 262 25.08 -5.42 17.20
N ALA A 263 26.14 -6.07 16.72
CA ALA A 263 26.81 -5.71 15.47
C ALA A 263 25.92 -5.94 14.23
N ASP A 264 24.96 -6.88 14.30
CA ASP A 264 24.06 -7.21 13.19
C ASP A 264 22.77 -6.37 13.20
N ARG A 265 22.58 -5.51 14.21
CA ARG A 265 21.40 -4.67 14.35
C ARG A 265 21.57 -3.39 13.52
N PRO A 266 20.48 -2.88 12.92
CA PRO A 266 20.48 -1.53 12.41
C PRO A 266 20.59 -0.53 13.57
N HIS A 267 21.13 0.64 13.29
CA HIS A 267 21.21 1.73 14.27
C HIS A 267 19.82 2.22 14.69
N LEU A 268 18.84 2.13 13.78
CA LEU A 268 17.45 2.51 14.02
C LEU A 268 16.51 1.65 13.19
N SER A 269 15.31 1.40 13.71
CA SER A 269 14.27 0.65 13.00
C SER A 269 13.01 1.48 12.75
N LEU A 270 12.53 1.43 11.52
CA LEU A 270 11.30 2.06 11.07
C LEU A 270 10.24 0.98 10.83
N VAL A 271 9.13 1.09 11.56
CA VAL A 271 7.95 0.24 11.44
C VAL A 271 6.88 0.97 10.65
N LEU A 272 6.52 0.42 9.50
CA LEU A 272 5.51 0.94 8.58
C LEU A 272 4.21 0.17 8.79
N ALA A 273 3.23 0.80 9.43
CA ALA A 273 1.92 0.23 9.68
C ALA A 273 0.95 0.47 8.51
N ALA A 274 -0.05 -0.40 8.36
CA ALA A 274 -1.07 -0.27 7.33
C ALA A 274 -2.13 0.82 7.64
N SER A 275 -2.29 1.18 8.91
CA SER A 275 -3.27 2.16 9.39
C SER A 275 -2.80 2.84 10.68
N ASP A 276 -3.49 3.89 11.12
CA ASP A 276 -3.14 4.63 12.35
C ASP A 276 -3.39 3.76 13.58
N GLN A 277 -4.51 3.03 13.61
CA GLN A 277 -4.79 2.08 14.67
C GLN A 277 -3.74 0.95 14.73
N ASP A 278 -3.24 0.48 13.58
CA ASP A 278 -2.14 -0.49 13.55
C ASP A 278 -0.81 0.13 14.01
N ALA A 279 -0.55 1.41 13.71
CA ALA A 279 0.60 2.13 14.25
C ALA A 279 0.53 2.25 15.78
N ARG A 280 -0.63 2.66 16.33
CA ARG A 280 -0.87 2.72 17.79
C ARG A 280 -0.72 1.35 18.45
N ARG A 281 -1.17 0.29 17.80
CA ARG A 281 -0.96 -1.09 18.28
C ARG A 281 0.49 -1.51 18.24
N ALA A 282 1.20 -1.19 17.16
CA ALA A 282 2.62 -1.47 17.05
C ALA A 282 3.36 -0.78 18.21
N LEU A 283 3.11 0.51 18.46
CA LEU A 283 3.68 1.26 19.57
C LEU A 283 3.44 0.59 20.94
N ARG A 284 2.21 0.11 21.20
CA ARG A 284 1.90 -0.64 22.43
C ARG A 284 2.57 -2.01 22.50
N ALA A 285 2.60 -2.73 21.38
CA ALA A 285 3.19 -4.06 21.30
C ALA A 285 4.71 -4.02 21.44
N LEU A 286 5.31 -2.92 21.00
CA LEU A 286 6.74 -2.61 21.09
C LEU A 286 7.15 -2.34 22.53
N GLY A 287 6.28 -1.76 23.36
CA GLY A 287 6.57 -1.49 24.77
C GLY A 287 7.74 -0.51 24.94
N HIS A 288 8.36 -0.49 26.12
CA HIS A 288 9.65 0.20 26.31
C HIS A 288 10.65 -0.30 25.26
N PRO A 289 11.59 0.54 24.81
CA PRO A 289 12.61 0.10 23.88
C PRO A 289 13.31 -1.13 24.47
N THR A 290 13.67 -2.11 23.66
CA THR A 290 14.75 -2.99 24.10
C THR A 290 15.93 -2.06 24.36
N ASP A 291 16.69 -2.25 25.45
CA ASP A 291 17.71 -1.32 25.96
C ASP A 291 18.80 -0.89 24.93
N HIS A 292 18.74 -1.38 23.69
CA HIS A 292 19.78 -1.32 22.68
C HIS A 292 19.28 -0.97 21.26
N GLU A 293 18.00 -0.64 21.02
CA GLU A 293 17.53 -0.25 19.68
C GLU A 293 16.42 0.81 19.72
N THR A 294 16.57 1.86 18.91
CA THR A 294 15.56 2.92 18.76
C THR A 294 14.59 2.56 17.64
N MET A 295 13.29 2.52 17.96
CA MET A 295 12.25 2.15 17.01
C MET A 295 11.24 3.29 16.82
N PHE A 296 10.85 3.52 15.57
CA PHE A 296 9.83 4.50 15.20
C PHE A 296 8.74 3.86 14.36
N VAL A 297 7.51 4.26 14.59
CA VAL A 297 6.33 3.73 13.90
C VAL A 297 5.63 4.85 13.14
N ALA A 298 5.18 4.58 11.93
CA ALA A 298 4.32 5.49 11.18
C ALA A 298 3.35 4.73 10.27
N ASN A 299 2.26 5.39 9.89
CA ASN A 299 1.35 4.91 8.86
C ASN A 299 2.02 5.01 7.48
N THR A 300 2.00 3.91 6.73
CA THR A 300 2.59 3.82 5.38
C THR A 300 2.00 4.86 4.43
N GLY A 301 0.67 5.06 4.44
CA GLY A 301 -0.01 6.03 3.61
C GLY A 301 0.45 7.46 3.90
N GLU A 302 0.55 7.84 5.17
CA GLU A 302 1.02 9.17 5.56
C GLU A 302 2.48 9.42 5.18
N VAL A 303 3.37 8.44 5.43
CA VAL A 303 4.80 8.53 5.08
C VAL A 303 5.00 8.75 3.58
N LEU A 304 4.18 8.09 2.75
CA LEU A 304 4.29 8.18 1.29
C LEU A 304 3.64 9.44 0.74
N ALA A 305 2.50 9.85 1.29
CA ALA A 305 1.74 11.02 0.83
C ALA A 305 2.40 12.35 1.23
N ARG A 306 3.01 12.43 2.42
CA ARG A 306 3.58 13.66 2.95
C ARG A 306 5.05 13.86 2.56
N LYS A 307 5.53 15.10 2.72
CA LYS A 307 6.94 15.47 2.55
C LYS A 307 7.77 14.98 3.75
N ALA A 308 9.10 14.95 3.61
CA ALA A 308 10.02 14.45 4.63
C ALA A 308 10.00 15.24 5.97
N ASP A 309 9.59 16.50 5.92
CA ASP A 309 9.42 17.40 7.07
C ASP A 309 8.11 17.18 7.84
N ALA A 310 7.23 16.31 7.36
CA ALA A 310 5.98 16.01 8.03
C ALA A 310 6.22 15.17 9.30
N LYS A 311 5.56 15.59 10.39
CA LYS A 311 5.60 14.93 11.69
C LYS A 311 4.71 13.69 11.71
N VAL A 312 5.19 12.57 11.18
CA VAL A 312 4.42 11.31 11.06
C VAL A 312 5.01 10.15 11.85
N TRP A 313 6.24 10.30 12.34
CA TRP A 313 6.95 9.19 12.99
C TRP A 313 6.89 9.28 14.50
N GLN A 314 6.39 8.23 15.15
CA GLN A 314 6.25 8.18 16.59
C GLN A 314 7.31 7.26 17.18
N GLN A 315 8.08 7.77 18.15
CA GLN A 315 9.07 6.99 18.89
C GLN A 315 8.38 5.98 19.80
N CYS A 316 8.89 4.75 19.82
CA CYS A 316 8.47 3.76 20.80
C CYS A 316 9.11 4.08 22.16
N GLY A 317 8.31 4.08 23.23
CA GLY A 317 8.85 3.86 24.58
C GLY A 317 9.34 5.07 25.40
N ASN A 318 8.81 6.28 25.20
CA ASN A 318 9.05 7.39 26.15
C ASN A 318 8.19 7.26 27.42
N GLY A 319 8.70 6.53 28.40
CA GLY A 319 8.18 6.49 29.77
C GLY A 319 9.11 5.64 30.64
N VAL A 320 9.49 6.11 31.81
CA VAL A 320 10.26 5.32 32.81
C VAL A 320 9.31 4.46 33.67
N ASP A 321 8.03 4.82 33.67
CA ASP A 321 6.96 4.01 34.23
C ASP A 321 6.25 3.25 33.13
N ARG A 322 5.57 2.14 33.46
CA ARG A 322 4.71 1.33 32.57
C ARG A 322 3.53 2.11 31.93
N VAL A 323 3.60 3.43 31.88
CA VAL A 323 2.69 4.38 31.23
C VAL A 323 3.30 4.74 29.88
N THR A 324 2.80 4.12 28.81
CA THR A 324 3.14 4.53 27.44
C THR A 324 2.47 5.86 27.15
N VAL A 325 3.16 6.99 27.40
CA VAL A 325 2.76 8.27 26.80
C VAL A 325 3.20 8.20 25.34
N LEU A 326 2.26 8.39 24.41
CA LEU A 326 2.59 8.43 22.98
C LEU A 326 3.55 9.60 22.75
N ALA A 327 4.77 9.30 22.29
CA ALA A 327 5.76 10.32 21.99
C ALA A 327 5.21 11.28 20.91
N PRO A 328 5.61 12.56 20.91
CA PRO A 328 5.23 13.48 19.85
C PRO A 328 5.73 12.94 18.50
N SER A 329 4.91 13.13 17.46
CA SER A 329 5.33 12.76 16.11
C SER A 329 6.50 13.63 15.66
N LEU A 330 7.50 13.01 15.04
CA LEU A 330 8.74 13.61 14.59
C LEU A 330 8.81 13.57 13.05
N PRO A 331 9.50 14.56 12.44
CA PRO A 331 9.84 14.51 11.02
C PRO A 331 11.00 13.55 10.76
N LEU A 332 11.16 13.09 9.52
CA LEU A 332 12.15 12.07 9.18
C LEU A 332 13.59 12.56 9.43
N TRP A 333 13.90 13.83 9.12
CA TRP A 333 15.22 14.41 9.37
C TRP A 333 15.59 14.39 10.86
N ALA A 334 14.62 14.56 11.76
CA ALA A 334 14.87 14.50 13.20
C ALA A 334 15.26 13.09 13.63
N LEU A 335 14.62 12.06 13.07
CA LEU A 335 14.99 10.66 13.32
C LEU A 335 16.41 10.34 12.86
N LEU A 336 16.82 10.93 11.73
CA LEU A 336 18.17 10.74 11.21
C LEU A 336 19.20 11.46 12.09
N GLY A 337 18.86 12.61 12.68
CA GLY A 337 19.68 13.26 13.70
C GLY A 337 19.89 12.39 14.96
N TRP A 338 18.89 11.58 15.36
CA TRP A 338 19.06 10.61 16.46
C TRP A 338 20.12 9.54 16.16
N LEU A 339 20.36 9.20 14.89
CA LEU A 339 21.42 8.27 14.51
C LEU A 339 22.79 8.82 14.90
N ASP A 340 23.03 10.11 14.72
CA ASP A 340 24.34 10.73 14.94
C ASP A 340 24.69 10.74 16.44
N GLU A 341 23.70 11.00 17.30
CA GLU A 341 23.84 10.93 18.75
C GLU A 341 24.04 9.50 19.27
N ASP A 342 23.35 8.52 18.68
CA ASP A 342 23.52 7.11 19.05
C ASP A 342 24.88 6.57 18.57
N LEU A 343 25.29 6.88 17.35
CA LEU A 343 26.63 6.56 16.82
C LEU A 343 27.74 7.18 17.64
N ALA A 344 27.61 8.44 18.06
CA ALA A 344 28.59 9.10 18.93
C ALA A 344 28.72 8.39 20.29
N ARG A 345 27.59 7.90 20.84
CA ARG A 345 27.56 7.10 22.07
C ARG A 345 28.14 5.69 21.88
N GLN A 346 27.87 5.05 20.75
CA GLN A 346 28.34 3.70 20.42
C GLN A 346 29.83 3.68 20.04
N ARG A 347 30.31 4.63 19.23
CA ARG A 347 31.73 4.76 18.82
C ARG A 347 32.68 4.97 20.01
N LYS A 348 32.24 5.62 21.09
CA LYS A 348 33.02 5.76 22.34
C LYS A 348 33.15 4.45 23.14
N ARG A 349 32.32 3.45 22.87
CA ARG A 349 32.28 2.19 23.63
C ARG A 349 32.87 1.00 22.85
N TRP A 350 33.05 1.08 21.54
CA TRP A 350 33.35 -0.09 20.69
C TRP A 350 34.47 0.22 19.69
N GLY A 351 35.58 -0.49 19.82
CA GLY A 351 36.60 -0.62 18.79
C GLY A 351 36.34 -1.88 17.95
N ARG A 352 36.23 -1.69 16.62
CA ARG A 352 36.24 -2.67 15.51
C ARG A 352 34.90 -3.12 14.90
N SER A 353 34.89 -2.95 13.57
CA SER A 353 34.27 -3.68 12.45
C SER A 353 32.88 -4.30 12.65
N ILE A 354 31.90 -3.70 11.96
CA ILE A 354 30.56 -4.21 11.73
C ILE A 354 30.64 -5.21 10.57
N THR A 355 30.70 -6.51 10.87
CA THR A 355 30.40 -7.54 9.88
C THR A 355 28.91 -7.53 9.59
N GLY A 356 28.55 -7.45 8.30
CA GLY A 356 27.15 -7.45 7.88
C GLY A 356 26.46 -8.79 8.18
N PRO A 357 25.12 -8.78 8.37
CA PRO A 357 24.39 -9.93 8.85
C PRO A 357 24.49 -11.15 7.93
N ASP A 358 24.59 -12.31 8.58
CA ASP A 358 24.79 -13.63 8.02
C ASP A 358 23.75 -14.02 6.95
N ARG A 359 24.26 -14.62 5.86
CA ARG A 359 23.59 -14.92 4.59
C ARG A 359 22.81 -16.24 4.64
N ALA A 360 22.08 -16.50 5.72
CA ALA A 360 21.32 -17.74 5.87
C ALA A 360 20.09 -17.78 4.93
N SER A 361 20.22 -18.48 3.80
CA SER A 361 19.18 -18.65 2.79
C SER A 361 19.00 -20.14 2.46
N LEU A 362 17.77 -20.65 2.68
CA LEU A 362 17.19 -21.97 2.34
C LEU A 362 17.26 -22.41 0.86
N HIS A 363 18.32 -22.09 0.12
CA HIS A 363 18.52 -22.57 -1.25
C HIS A 363 19.98 -22.98 -1.44
N SER A 364 20.19 -24.08 -2.16
CA SER A 364 21.54 -24.57 -2.45
C SER A 364 22.35 -23.50 -3.18
N ALA A 365 23.66 -23.47 -2.94
CA ALA A 365 24.58 -22.51 -3.58
C ALA A 365 24.42 -22.46 -5.11
N ARG A 366 24.07 -23.59 -5.72
CA ARG A 366 23.78 -23.74 -7.16
C ARG A 366 22.61 -22.88 -7.63
N MET A 367 21.51 -22.78 -6.87
CA MET A 367 20.37 -21.95 -7.26
C MET A 367 20.70 -20.45 -7.23
N ARG A 368 21.56 -20.03 -6.30
CA ARG A 368 22.04 -18.64 -6.22
C ARG A 368 22.91 -18.24 -7.41
N ALA A 369 23.60 -19.20 -8.03
CA ALA A 369 24.44 -18.96 -9.21
C ALA A 369 23.69 -18.98 -10.55
N THR A 370 22.36 -19.14 -10.56
CA THR A 370 21.60 -19.19 -11.83
C THR A 370 21.09 -17.81 -12.26
N ARG A 371 21.30 -17.47 -13.53
CA ARG A 371 20.75 -16.24 -14.13
C ARG A 371 19.22 -16.27 -14.16
N PRO A 372 18.54 -15.15 -13.84
CA PRO A 372 17.10 -15.01 -13.97
C PRO A 372 16.72 -14.92 -15.45
N ARG A 373 15.42 -15.09 -15.73
CA ARG A 373 14.77 -14.56 -16.93
C ARG A 373 13.83 -13.45 -16.48
N PRO A 374 14.33 -12.21 -16.33
CA PRO A 374 13.60 -11.14 -15.64
C PRO A 374 12.23 -10.83 -16.26
N ALA A 375 12.15 -10.75 -17.59
CA ALA A 375 10.90 -10.52 -18.32
C ALA A 375 9.88 -11.62 -18.02
N ASP A 376 10.24 -12.90 -18.21
CA ASP A 376 9.36 -14.04 -17.93
C ASP A 376 8.85 -14.07 -16.49
N GLN A 377 9.73 -13.78 -15.51
CA GLN A 377 9.35 -13.76 -14.09
C GLN A 377 8.38 -12.62 -13.77
N LEU A 378 8.61 -11.43 -14.33
CA LEU A 378 7.70 -10.29 -14.16
C LEU A 378 6.36 -10.53 -14.85
N ASP A 379 6.37 -11.09 -16.05
CA ASP A 379 5.16 -11.38 -16.82
C ASP A 379 4.33 -12.50 -16.16
N ALA A 380 4.97 -13.38 -15.40
CA ALA A 380 4.29 -14.38 -14.56
C ALA A 380 3.79 -13.81 -13.21
N ALA A 381 4.43 -12.76 -12.66
CA ALA A 381 4.18 -12.26 -11.32
C ALA A 381 2.80 -11.57 -11.17
N TYR A 382 2.01 -12.00 -10.18
CA TYR A 382 0.70 -11.40 -9.92
C TYR A 382 0.77 -9.92 -9.54
N ALA A 383 1.84 -9.47 -8.88
CA ALA A 383 2.01 -8.07 -8.52
C ALA A 383 2.05 -7.13 -9.74
N VAL A 384 2.46 -7.63 -10.92
CA VAL A 384 2.44 -6.89 -12.20
C VAL A 384 1.12 -7.12 -12.95
N ARG A 385 0.63 -8.37 -12.97
CA ARG A 385 -0.57 -8.77 -13.75
C ARG A 385 -1.90 -8.28 -13.17
N LEU A 386 -1.91 -7.88 -11.90
CA LEU A 386 -3.09 -7.38 -11.19
C LEU A 386 -3.12 -5.85 -11.25
N SER A 387 -4.26 -5.30 -11.67
CA SER A 387 -4.49 -3.85 -11.61
C SER A 387 -4.64 -3.37 -10.15
N ARG A 388 -4.56 -2.06 -9.92
CA ARG A 388 -4.83 -1.45 -8.60
C ARG A 388 -6.18 -1.92 -8.02
N THR A 389 -7.23 -1.92 -8.84
CA THR A 389 -8.56 -2.38 -8.41
C THR A 389 -8.57 -3.88 -8.08
N ASP A 390 -7.87 -4.72 -8.85
CA ASP A 390 -7.80 -6.15 -8.55
C ASP A 390 -7.11 -6.41 -7.19
N LYS A 391 -6.03 -5.67 -6.89
CA LYS A 391 -5.32 -5.74 -5.61
C LYS A 391 -6.22 -5.28 -4.45
N GLN A 392 -6.89 -4.15 -4.61
CA GLN A 392 -7.81 -3.61 -3.60
C GLN A 392 -8.96 -4.57 -3.30
N VAL A 393 -9.54 -5.23 -4.31
CA VAL A 393 -10.57 -6.26 -4.09
C VAL A 393 -10.02 -7.47 -3.33
N LEU A 394 -8.80 -7.91 -3.61
CA LEU A 394 -8.18 -9.01 -2.86
C LEU A 394 -7.92 -8.62 -1.40
N ASP A 395 -7.45 -7.40 -1.14
CA ASP A 395 -7.22 -6.91 0.23
C ASP A 395 -8.55 -6.80 0.99
N LEU A 396 -9.58 -6.23 0.36
CA LEU A 396 -10.91 -6.14 0.96
C LEU A 396 -11.51 -7.52 1.25
N LEU A 397 -11.35 -8.51 0.36
CA LEU A 397 -11.82 -9.88 0.63
C LEU A 397 -11.01 -10.60 1.70
N ALA A 398 -9.76 -10.17 1.95
CA ALA A 398 -8.94 -10.69 3.03
C ALA A 398 -9.39 -10.13 4.39
N ASP A 399 -9.85 -8.88 4.39
CA ASP A 399 -10.31 -8.18 5.58
C ASP A 399 -11.80 -8.46 5.89
N TRP A 400 -12.62 -8.51 4.86
CA TRP A 400 -14.07 -8.69 4.87
C TRP A 400 -14.46 -9.93 4.03
N PRO A 401 -14.48 -11.12 4.64
CA PRO A 401 -14.82 -12.34 3.91
C PRO A 401 -16.32 -12.35 3.53
N ILE A 402 -16.65 -13.05 2.43
CA ILE A 402 -18.04 -13.27 1.97
C ILE A 402 -18.76 -11.96 1.59
N CYS A 403 -18.13 -11.16 0.72
CA CYS A 403 -18.75 -9.93 0.22
C CYS A 403 -19.47 -10.15 -1.12
N THR A 404 -20.65 -9.55 -1.29
CA THR A 404 -21.25 -9.39 -2.62
C THR A 404 -20.48 -8.35 -3.44
N ALA A 405 -20.73 -8.31 -4.75
CA ALA A 405 -20.13 -7.27 -5.61
C ALA A 405 -20.59 -5.85 -5.23
N GLU A 406 -21.79 -5.72 -4.65
CA GLU A 406 -22.34 -4.46 -4.17
C GLU A 406 -21.68 -4.03 -2.86
N GLN A 407 -21.49 -4.95 -1.92
CA GLN A 407 -20.75 -4.67 -0.69
C GLN A 407 -19.29 -4.30 -0.98
N LEU A 408 -18.63 -4.98 -1.92
CA LEU A 408 -17.29 -4.59 -2.36
C LEU A 408 -17.27 -3.21 -3.02
N ALA A 409 -18.30 -2.85 -3.79
CA ALA A 409 -18.44 -1.52 -4.36
C ALA A 409 -18.59 -0.45 -3.26
N GLY A 410 -19.41 -0.72 -2.26
CA GLY A 410 -19.58 0.16 -1.10
C GLY A 410 -18.29 0.33 -0.29
N LEU A 411 -17.63 -0.77 0.08
CA LEU A 411 -16.33 -0.78 0.79
C LEU A 411 -15.20 -0.08 0.02
N MET A 412 -15.33 0.06 -1.29
CA MET A 412 -14.38 0.82 -2.12
C MET A 412 -14.70 2.32 -2.17
N GLY A 413 -15.59 2.83 -1.32
CA GLY A 413 -16.04 4.22 -1.33
C GLY A 413 -17.10 4.49 -2.39
N GLY A 414 -18.01 3.55 -2.62
CA GLY A 414 -19.11 3.73 -3.59
C GLY A 414 -18.70 3.59 -5.07
N VAL A 415 -17.60 2.87 -5.36
CA VAL A 415 -17.16 2.65 -6.75
C VAL A 415 -18.21 1.87 -7.53
N GLY A 416 -18.52 2.31 -8.76
CA GLY A 416 -19.56 1.68 -9.58
C GLY A 416 -19.44 0.15 -9.71
N ARG A 417 -20.54 -0.55 -9.43
CA ARG A 417 -20.66 -2.03 -9.43
C ARG A 417 -20.09 -2.70 -10.68
N ARG A 418 -20.19 -2.06 -11.85
CA ARG A 418 -19.61 -2.55 -13.12
C ARG A 418 -18.09 -2.77 -13.03
N ARG A 419 -17.36 -1.85 -12.39
CA ARG A 419 -15.90 -1.89 -12.24
C ARG A 419 -15.49 -3.04 -11.31
N VAL A 420 -16.19 -3.20 -10.19
CA VAL A 420 -16.00 -4.32 -9.25
C VAL A 420 -16.29 -5.66 -9.92
N ASN A 421 -17.41 -5.78 -10.64
CA ASN A 421 -17.75 -6.98 -11.40
C ASN A 421 -16.69 -7.33 -12.47
N GLN A 422 -16.05 -6.33 -13.08
CA GLN A 422 -14.95 -6.57 -14.02
C GLN A 422 -13.71 -7.12 -13.29
N ALA A 423 -13.36 -6.55 -12.14
CA ALA A 423 -12.26 -7.03 -11.31
C ALA A 423 -12.50 -8.46 -10.80
N LEU A 424 -13.68 -8.75 -10.24
CA LEU A 424 -14.08 -10.08 -9.81
C LEU A 424 -14.02 -11.11 -10.94
N ARG A 425 -14.48 -10.76 -12.14
CA ARG A 425 -14.35 -11.64 -13.33
C ARG A 425 -12.88 -11.93 -13.67
N ARG A 426 -12.01 -10.90 -13.64
CA ARG A 426 -10.56 -11.07 -13.87
C ARG A 426 -9.88 -11.92 -12.82
N LEU A 427 -10.25 -11.75 -11.54
CA LEU A 427 -9.73 -12.50 -10.40
C LEU A 427 -10.20 -13.96 -10.41
N ARG A 428 -11.47 -14.21 -10.73
CA ARG A 428 -12.02 -15.57 -10.91
C ARG A 428 -11.37 -16.32 -12.06
N ARG A 429 -11.15 -15.68 -13.21
CA ARG A 429 -10.42 -16.29 -14.35
C ARG A 429 -8.98 -16.70 -13.95
N ARG A 430 -8.37 -15.96 -13.02
CA ARG A 430 -7.06 -16.28 -12.43
C ARG A 430 -7.14 -17.24 -11.23
N ARG A 431 -8.34 -17.73 -10.88
CA ARG A 431 -8.61 -18.59 -9.74
C ARG A 431 -8.15 -18.01 -8.40
N LEU A 432 -8.15 -16.69 -8.23
CA LEU A 432 -7.75 -16.02 -6.98
C LEU A 432 -8.94 -15.75 -6.04
N VAL A 433 -10.15 -15.75 -6.60
CA VAL A 433 -11.42 -15.55 -5.91
C VAL A 433 -12.37 -16.60 -6.45
N GLN A 434 -13.29 -17.06 -5.62
CA GLN A 434 -14.41 -17.91 -6.04
C GLN A 434 -15.73 -17.36 -5.52
N ARG A 435 -16.81 -17.84 -6.14
CA ARG A 435 -18.16 -17.54 -5.68
C ARG A 435 -18.53 -18.54 -4.60
N ASP A 436 -19.28 -18.05 -3.64
CA ASP A 436 -19.81 -18.84 -2.55
C ASP A 436 -21.23 -19.29 -2.89
N ASP A 437 -21.42 -20.60 -3.13
CA ASP A 437 -22.62 -21.15 -3.79
C ASP A 437 -23.88 -21.04 -2.92
N GLU A 438 -23.74 -21.17 -1.61
CA GLU A 438 -24.86 -21.09 -0.66
C GLU A 438 -25.28 -19.63 -0.37
N GLY A 439 -24.45 -18.64 -0.72
CA GLY A 439 -24.62 -17.29 -0.19
C GLY A 439 -24.44 -16.14 -1.17
N GLY A 440 -24.10 -16.43 -2.43
CA GLY A 440 -24.02 -15.44 -3.50
C GLY A 440 -22.84 -14.48 -3.45
N GLY A 441 -22.06 -14.50 -2.35
CA GLY A 441 -20.88 -13.67 -2.12
C GLY A 441 -19.61 -14.19 -2.81
N TYR A 442 -18.52 -13.44 -2.63
CA TYR A 442 -17.19 -13.75 -3.10
C TYR A 442 -16.24 -13.92 -1.92
N VAL A 443 -15.27 -14.81 -2.11
CA VAL A 443 -14.30 -15.24 -1.10
C VAL A 443 -12.97 -15.53 -1.78
N LEU A 444 -11.88 -15.38 -1.04
CA LEU A 444 -10.54 -15.74 -1.53
C LEU A 444 -10.46 -17.25 -1.74
N SER A 445 -9.76 -17.67 -2.80
CA SER A 445 -9.33 -19.06 -2.94
C SER A 445 -7.98 -19.27 -2.26
N ASP A 446 -7.54 -20.52 -2.13
CA ASP A 446 -6.19 -20.87 -1.65
C ASP A 446 -5.09 -20.19 -2.46
N ALA A 447 -5.27 -20.09 -3.78
CA ALA A 447 -4.36 -19.38 -4.66
C ALA A 447 -4.38 -17.87 -4.39
N GLY A 448 -5.56 -17.29 -4.12
CA GLY A 448 -5.71 -15.90 -3.69
C GLY A 448 -4.98 -15.60 -2.38
N LEU A 449 -5.19 -16.43 -1.36
CA LEU A 449 -4.48 -16.37 -0.08
C LEU A 449 -2.97 -16.51 -0.27
N THR A 450 -2.53 -17.48 -1.09
CA THR A 450 -1.10 -17.66 -1.40
C THR A 450 -0.51 -16.42 -2.06
N VAL A 451 -1.23 -15.79 -2.99
CA VAL A 451 -0.78 -14.55 -3.64
C VAL A 451 -0.66 -13.42 -2.63
N LEU A 452 -1.65 -13.24 -1.76
CA LEU A 452 -1.62 -12.25 -0.69
C LEU A 452 -0.47 -12.48 0.30
N ALA A 453 -0.27 -13.72 0.73
CA ALA A 453 0.84 -14.16 1.58
C ALA A 453 2.22 -13.96 0.93
N ARG A 454 2.33 -14.07 -0.40
CA ARG A 454 3.59 -13.81 -1.11
C ARG A 454 3.83 -12.32 -1.32
N ARG A 455 2.76 -11.55 -1.55
CA ARG A 455 2.79 -10.08 -1.67
C ARG A 455 3.22 -9.44 -0.36
N ASP A 456 2.79 -9.98 0.78
CA ASP A 456 3.16 -9.55 2.13
C ASP A 456 4.02 -10.61 2.85
N ARG A 457 5.33 -10.36 2.95
CA ARG A 457 6.33 -11.29 3.50
C ARG A 457 5.89 -11.96 4.80
N ALA A 458 5.23 -11.21 5.67
CA ALA A 458 5.08 -11.57 7.06
C ALA A 458 3.78 -12.37 7.32
N ALA A 459 2.99 -12.61 6.28
CA ALA A 459 1.64 -13.12 6.39
C ALA A 459 1.50 -14.63 6.06
N VAL A 460 2.55 -15.33 5.60
CA VAL A 460 2.43 -16.71 5.07
C VAL A 460 1.79 -17.71 6.03
N GLY A 461 2.08 -17.68 7.33
CA GLY A 461 1.42 -18.55 8.30
C GLY A 461 -0.03 -18.12 8.59
N PRO A 462 -0.26 -16.92 9.15
CA PRO A 462 -1.61 -16.49 9.55
C PRO A 462 -2.59 -16.24 8.40
N VAL A 463 -2.13 -16.14 7.15
CA VAL A 463 -3.00 -16.08 5.96
C VAL A 463 -3.52 -17.45 5.58
N LEU A 464 -2.79 -18.53 5.86
CA LEU A 464 -3.29 -19.89 5.66
C LEU A 464 -4.34 -20.28 6.71
N ASP A 465 -4.36 -19.58 7.85
CA ASP A 465 -5.43 -19.66 8.85
C ASP A 465 -6.68 -18.84 8.47
N ARG A 466 -6.67 -18.16 7.31
CA ARG A 466 -7.82 -17.39 6.79
C ARG A 466 -8.65 -18.23 5.83
N TRP A 467 -9.93 -17.85 5.73
CA TRP A 467 -10.99 -18.59 5.07
C TRP A 467 -10.68 -18.99 3.62
N THR A 468 -10.79 -20.28 3.34
CA THR A 468 -10.95 -20.80 1.97
C THR A 468 -12.27 -21.53 1.82
N PRO A 469 -12.85 -21.56 0.61
CA PRO A 469 -14.20 -22.06 0.41
C PRO A 469 -14.19 -23.48 -0.15
N GLN A 470 -13.00 -24.08 -0.28
CA GLN A 470 -12.85 -25.51 -0.47
C GLN A 470 -13.21 -26.19 0.84
N ARG A 471 -14.27 -27.00 0.81
CA ARG A 471 -14.57 -27.96 1.87
C ARG A 471 -13.56 -29.10 1.75
N HIS A 472 -12.53 -29.10 2.57
CA HIS A 472 -11.77 -30.32 2.83
C HIS A 472 -12.55 -31.10 3.88
N GLU A 473 -13.02 -32.31 3.57
CA GLU A 473 -13.73 -33.17 4.53
C GLU A 473 -14.97 -32.51 5.19
N GLY A 474 -15.68 -31.65 4.46
CA GLY A 474 -16.88 -30.95 4.95
C GLY A 474 -16.63 -29.63 5.69
N VAL A 475 -15.39 -29.12 5.65
CA VAL A 475 -14.86 -28.12 6.59
C VAL A 475 -14.05 -27.05 5.80
N TYR A 476 -14.47 -25.76 5.85
CA TYR A 476 -13.74 -24.53 5.43
C TYR A 476 -12.44 -24.21 6.21
N ILE A 477 -11.25 -24.19 5.61
CA ILE A 477 -9.99 -23.96 6.36
C ILE A 477 -9.94 -22.54 7.00
N GLY A 478 -9.73 -22.47 8.33
CA GLY A 478 -9.56 -21.24 9.15
C GLY A 478 -9.94 -21.43 10.64
N THR A 479 -9.54 -20.51 11.54
CA THR A 479 -9.55 -20.72 13.02
C THR A 479 -10.91 -20.86 13.75
N SER A 480 -12.03 -21.13 13.07
CA SER A 480 -13.16 -21.87 13.71
C SER A 480 -14.24 -22.25 12.71
N LEU A 481 -14.18 -23.52 12.33
CA LEU A 481 -14.93 -24.23 11.31
C LEU A 481 -16.39 -24.56 11.60
N ARG A 482 -16.78 -24.62 12.88
CA ARG A 482 -18.19 -24.80 13.27
C ARG A 482 -18.95 -23.47 13.31
N SER A 483 -18.26 -22.34 13.19
CA SER A 483 -18.88 -21.02 13.31
C SER A 483 -19.33 -20.42 11.97
N LEU A 484 -18.71 -20.72 10.82
CA LEU A 484 -18.96 -19.93 9.60
C LEU A 484 -20.41 -20.03 9.06
N ALA A 485 -21.05 -21.21 9.06
CA ALA A 485 -22.46 -21.31 8.68
C ALA A 485 -23.39 -20.59 9.67
N SER A 486 -23.05 -20.58 10.97
CA SER A 486 -23.80 -19.86 12.01
C SER A 486 -23.47 -18.35 12.07
N GLN A 487 -22.31 -17.95 11.55
CA GLN A 487 -21.79 -16.58 11.52
C GLN A 487 -21.94 -15.92 10.15
N ARG A 488 -22.39 -16.62 9.10
CA ARG A 488 -22.51 -16.05 7.76
C ARG A 488 -23.41 -14.83 7.75
N ASP A 489 -24.58 -14.93 8.36
CA ASP A 489 -25.51 -13.80 8.42
C ASP A 489 -25.01 -12.70 9.36
N HIS A 490 -24.23 -13.07 10.39
CA HIS A 490 -23.53 -12.10 11.25
C HIS A 490 -22.52 -11.30 10.44
N GLN A 491 -21.66 -11.98 9.67
CA GLN A 491 -20.70 -11.36 8.77
C GLN A 491 -21.39 -10.55 7.68
N ARG A 492 -22.51 -11.02 7.12
CA ARG A 492 -23.30 -10.24 6.15
C ARG A 492 -23.84 -8.95 6.76
N GLY A 493 -24.34 -8.98 7.99
CA GLY A 493 -24.80 -7.79 8.71
C GLY A 493 -23.67 -6.79 8.93
N ILE A 494 -22.53 -7.27 9.43
CA ILE A 494 -21.31 -6.47 9.62
C ILE A 494 -20.83 -5.84 8.31
N VAL A 495 -20.68 -6.64 7.26
CA VAL A 495 -20.19 -6.20 5.96
C VAL A 495 -21.21 -5.27 5.28
N GLY A 496 -22.50 -5.55 5.44
CA GLY A 496 -23.59 -4.69 4.98
C GLY A 496 -23.46 -3.29 5.55
N PHE A 497 -23.38 -3.20 6.88
CA PHE A 497 -23.11 -1.96 7.61
C PHE A 497 -21.85 -1.24 7.10
N ALA A 498 -20.70 -1.92 7.13
CA ALA A 498 -19.41 -1.33 6.78
C ALA A 498 -19.37 -0.84 5.32
N SER A 499 -19.95 -1.62 4.39
CA SER A 499 -20.02 -1.23 2.98
C SER A 499 -20.90 -0.01 2.76
N ARG A 500 -22.01 0.09 3.49
CA ARG A 500 -22.95 1.20 3.35
C ARG A 500 -22.40 2.48 3.97
N LEU A 501 -21.81 2.39 5.15
CA LEU A 501 -21.08 3.50 5.77
C LEU A 501 -20.01 4.05 4.83
N SER A 502 -19.17 3.17 4.27
CA SER A 502 -18.13 3.58 3.34
C SER A 502 -18.67 4.19 2.04
N ALA A 503 -19.83 3.71 1.55
CA ALA A 503 -20.47 4.25 0.36
C ALA A 503 -21.05 5.64 0.62
N GLU A 504 -21.76 5.82 1.73
CA GLU A 504 -22.37 7.10 2.12
C GLU A 504 -21.32 8.17 2.37
N VAL A 505 -20.24 7.84 3.09
CA VAL A 505 -19.10 8.76 3.26
C VAL A 505 -18.45 9.09 1.92
N GLY A 506 -18.26 8.07 1.05
CA GLY A 506 -17.72 8.28 -0.29
C GLY A 506 -18.59 9.16 -1.20
N ALA A 507 -19.90 9.25 -0.92
CA ALA A 507 -20.82 10.13 -1.63
C ALA A 507 -20.81 11.57 -1.10
N LEU A 508 -20.28 11.80 0.11
CA LEU A 508 -20.22 13.10 0.79
C LEU A 508 -18.78 13.46 1.24
N PRO A 509 -17.79 13.47 0.32
CA PRO A 509 -16.37 13.60 0.69
C PRO A 509 -15.98 14.98 1.24
N ASP A 510 -16.80 16.02 1.01
CA ASP A 510 -16.57 17.37 1.52
C ASP A 510 -17.09 17.55 2.97
N GLU A 511 -17.98 16.67 3.41
CA GLU A 511 -18.60 16.71 4.75
C GLU A 511 -18.02 15.67 5.68
N TYR A 512 -17.81 14.45 5.15
CA TYR A 512 -17.42 13.28 5.92
C TYR A 512 -16.11 12.69 5.42
N GLU A 513 -15.32 12.20 6.38
CA GLU A 513 -14.13 11.40 6.10
C GLU A 513 -14.15 10.15 6.97
N LEU A 514 -13.87 9.00 6.37
CA LEU A 514 -13.84 7.71 7.06
C LEU A 514 -12.40 7.22 7.15
N TYR A 515 -11.96 7.01 8.39
CA TYR A 515 -10.63 6.53 8.71
C TYR A 515 -10.71 5.17 9.40
N ASP A 516 -9.69 4.34 9.15
CA ASP A 516 -9.50 3.07 9.86
C ASP A 516 -10.75 2.19 9.95
N LEU A 517 -11.51 2.01 8.86
CA LEU A 517 -12.63 1.06 8.83
C LEU A 517 -12.09 -0.38 8.91
N LEU A 518 -12.00 -0.92 10.13
CA LEU A 518 -11.34 -2.19 10.42
C LEU A 518 -12.33 -3.30 10.80
N PRO A 519 -12.18 -4.51 10.23
CA PRO A 519 -12.98 -5.68 10.59
C PRO A 519 -12.60 -6.23 11.96
N THR A 520 -13.41 -7.16 12.50
CA THR A 520 -13.30 -7.73 13.86
C THR A 520 -11.88 -8.19 14.24
N HIS A 521 -11.19 -8.89 13.33
CA HIS A 521 -9.84 -9.41 13.62
C HIS A 521 -8.77 -8.30 13.67
N ARG A 522 -9.05 -7.14 13.06
CA ARG A 522 -8.25 -5.91 13.11
C ARG A 522 -8.87 -4.86 14.01
N SER A 523 -9.95 -5.10 14.74
CA SER A 523 -10.54 -4.15 15.68
C SER A 523 -10.31 -4.55 17.14
N GLN A 524 -9.74 -5.74 17.39
CA GLN A 524 -9.44 -6.25 18.73
C GLN A 524 -8.58 -5.30 19.56
N ILE A 525 -8.95 -5.12 20.83
CA ILE A 525 -8.24 -4.25 21.78
C ILE A 525 -7.89 -5.07 23.02
N SER A 526 -6.59 -5.17 23.32
CA SER A 526 -6.10 -5.82 24.53
C SER A 526 -5.65 -4.76 25.53
N TYR A 527 -6.12 -4.87 26.76
CA TYR A 527 -5.85 -3.91 27.84
C TYR A 527 -5.71 -4.64 29.17
N ASP A 528 -5.06 -4.01 30.14
CA ASP A 528 -4.99 -4.55 31.51
C ASP A 528 -6.02 -3.83 32.37
N ALA A 529 -6.82 -4.61 33.10
CA ALA A 529 -7.77 -4.10 34.08
C ALA A 529 -7.77 -4.99 35.33
N ALA A 530 -7.66 -4.37 36.50
CA ALA A 530 -7.60 -5.06 37.79
C ALA A 530 -6.53 -6.18 37.86
N GLY A 531 -5.35 -5.94 37.28
CA GLY A 531 -4.23 -6.90 37.29
C GLY A 531 -4.35 -8.07 36.31
N ALA A 532 -5.41 -8.14 35.51
CA ALA A 532 -5.62 -9.18 34.51
C ALA A 532 -5.67 -8.60 33.09
N ARG A 533 -5.11 -9.34 32.14
CA ARG A 533 -5.19 -9.00 30.71
C ARG A 533 -6.60 -9.31 30.20
N GLN A 534 -7.27 -8.28 29.71
CA GLN A 534 -8.61 -8.33 29.13
C GLN A 534 -8.53 -8.14 27.62
N LEU A 535 -9.64 -8.49 26.95
CA LEU A 535 -9.80 -8.37 25.51
C LEU A 535 -11.20 -7.81 25.20
N LEU A 536 -11.23 -6.77 24.38
CA LEU A 536 -12.45 -6.22 23.78
C LEU A 536 -12.44 -6.58 22.29
N LEU A 537 -13.56 -7.07 21.79
CA LEU A 537 -13.71 -7.64 20.45
C LEU A 537 -14.89 -6.99 19.72
N PRO A 538 -14.80 -5.70 19.36
CA PRO A 538 -15.85 -5.05 18.58
C PRO A 538 -15.92 -5.70 17.20
N ASP A 539 -17.11 -5.81 16.61
CA ASP A 539 -17.28 -6.38 15.28
C ASP A 539 -16.60 -5.51 14.21
N VAL A 540 -16.68 -4.18 14.36
CA VAL A 540 -15.98 -3.20 13.52
C VAL A 540 -15.46 -2.06 14.39
N SER A 541 -14.29 -1.50 14.07
CA SER A 541 -13.86 -0.20 14.60
C SER A 541 -13.59 0.76 13.46
N PHE A 542 -13.89 2.04 13.65
CA PHE A 542 -13.60 3.09 12.69
C PHE A 542 -13.52 4.45 13.36
N GLN A 543 -12.96 5.43 12.66
CA GLN A 543 -13.03 6.83 13.03
C GLN A 543 -13.77 7.59 11.94
N LEU A 544 -14.76 8.38 12.34
CA LEU A 544 -15.57 9.20 11.44
C LEU A 544 -15.26 10.66 11.73
N ALA A 545 -14.90 11.41 10.70
CA ALA A 545 -14.77 12.86 10.76
C ALA A 545 -15.98 13.50 10.08
N HIS A 546 -16.53 14.55 10.70
CA HIS A 546 -17.55 15.40 10.11
C HIS A 546 -17.14 16.86 10.30
N LEU A 547 -16.91 17.58 9.19
CA LEU A 547 -16.51 18.99 9.19
C LEU A 547 -15.34 19.30 10.17
N GLY A 548 -14.35 18.41 10.21
CA GLY A 548 -13.16 18.53 11.07
C GLY A 548 -13.31 18.04 12.51
N TYR A 549 -14.49 17.58 12.93
CA TYR A 549 -14.70 16.92 14.23
C TYR A 549 -14.59 15.41 14.07
N TYR A 550 -13.72 14.78 14.87
CA TYR A 550 -13.44 13.34 14.80
C TYR A 550 -14.09 12.60 15.95
N GLU A 551 -14.68 11.44 15.67
CA GLU A 551 -15.25 10.54 16.65
C GLU A 551 -14.79 9.10 16.41
N TRP A 552 -14.44 8.41 17.49
CA TRP A 552 -14.13 6.98 17.43
C TRP A 552 -15.41 6.17 17.62
N CYS A 553 -15.65 5.22 16.73
CA CYS A 553 -16.81 4.36 16.76
C CYS A 553 -16.40 2.89 16.90
N LEU A 554 -17.04 2.19 17.83
CA LEU A 554 -16.95 0.74 18.00
C LEU A 554 -18.32 0.15 17.69
N PHE A 555 -18.40 -0.76 16.73
CA PHE A 555 -19.66 -1.29 16.25
C PHE A 555 -19.83 -2.77 16.62
N GLU A 556 -21.06 -3.12 16.99
CA GLU A 556 -21.50 -4.46 17.39
C GLU A 556 -22.77 -4.80 16.60
N TYR A 557 -22.74 -5.92 15.88
CA TYR A 557 -23.92 -6.48 15.23
C TYR A 557 -24.56 -7.52 16.15
N GLU A 558 -25.81 -7.33 16.53
CA GLU A 558 -26.51 -8.19 17.48
C GLU A 558 -27.61 -9.00 16.80
N ARG A 559 -27.22 -10.16 16.28
CA ARG A 559 -28.15 -11.13 15.68
C ARG A 559 -29.00 -11.87 16.73
N ARG A 560 -28.39 -12.21 17.87
CA ARG A 560 -28.97 -13.11 18.89
C ARG A 560 -28.96 -12.48 20.28
N ALA A 561 -29.49 -11.28 20.43
CA ALA A 561 -29.95 -10.82 21.73
C ALA A 561 -31.16 -11.67 22.18
N THR A 562 -30.99 -12.98 22.36
CA THR A 562 -31.99 -13.88 22.91
C THR A 562 -32.06 -13.80 24.43
N THR A 563 -31.29 -12.92 25.09
CA THR A 563 -31.56 -12.59 26.50
C THR A 563 -30.90 -11.27 26.94
N PRO A 564 -31.69 -10.28 27.44
CA PRO A 564 -31.20 -9.08 28.12
C PRO A 564 -30.16 -9.36 29.22
N ARG A 565 -30.13 -10.57 29.78
CA ARG A 565 -29.21 -11.01 30.84
C ARG A 565 -27.71 -10.95 30.48
N ARG A 566 -27.32 -11.06 29.20
CA ARG A 566 -25.89 -11.02 28.80
C ARG A 566 -25.38 -9.62 28.49
N LEU A 567 -26.30 -8.67 28.28
CA LEU A 567 -25.99 -7.30 27.90
C LEU A 567 -25.17 -6.56 28.97
N PRO A 568 -25.50 -6.64 30.28
CA PRO A 568 -24.67 -6.01 31.32
C PRO A 568 -23.23 -6.52 31.31
N THR A 569 -23.00 -7.81 31.05
CA THR A 569 -21.65 -8.39 30.98
C THR A 569 -20.86 -7.83 29.80
N ARG A 570 -21.49 -7.67 28.63
CA ARG A 570 -20.85 -7.09 27.44
C ARG A 570 -20.54 -5.60 27.64
N LEU A 571 -21.50 -4.83 28.13
CA LEU A 571 -21.32 -3.40 28.41
C LEU A 571 -20.30 -3.14 29.52
N ARG A 572 -20.20 -4.02 30.53
CA ARG A 572 -19.13 -3.97 31.55
C ARG A 572 -17.73 -4.07 30.94
N SER A 573 -17.54 -4.82 29.86
CA SER A 573 -16.23 -4.89 29.18
C SER A 573 -15.86 -3.56 28.54
N TYR A 574 -16.82 -2.86 27.95
CA TYR A 574 -16.65 -1.50 27.43
C TYR A 574 -16.39 -0.51 28.56
N GLU A 575 -17.18 -0.55 29.62
CA GLU A 575 -17.03 0.31 30.79
C GLU A 575 -15.63 0.17 31.43
N ARG A 576 -15.17 -1.09 31.64
CA ARG A 576 -13.82 -1.38 32.15
C ARG A 576 -12.73 -0.82 31.24
N TYR A 577 -12.90 -0.99 29.93
CA TYR A 577 -11.95 -0.47 28.96
C TYR A 577 -11.92 1.06 28.97
N PHE A 578 -13.08 1.73 28.94
CA PHE A 578 -13.18 3.20 28.93
C PHE A 578 -12.68 3.85 30.22
N LYS A 579 -12.80 3.15 31.35
CA LYS A 579 -12.19 3.56 32.64
C LYS A 579 -10.70 3.25 32.73
N SER A 580 -10.15 2.46 31.79
CA SER A 580 -8.72 2.16 31.76
C SER A 580 -7.94 3.30 31.10
N ARG A 581 -6.68 3.46 31.49
CA ARG A 581 -5.73 4.38 30.84
C ARG A 581 -5.52 4.09 29.34
N TYR A 582 -5.84 2.88 28.87
CA TYR A 582 -5.64 2.48 27.47
C TYR A 582 -6.63 3.19 26.54
N ALA A 583 -7.85 3.47 26.98
CA ALA A 583 -8.85 4.15 26.15
C ALA A 583 -8.40 5.57 25.77
N ALA A 584 -7.78 6.31 26.70
CA ALA A 584 -7.25 7.63 26.40
C ALA A 584 -6.15 7.59 25.32
N ASN A 585 -5.27 6.60 25.37
CA ASN A 585 -4.20 6.44 24.38
C ASN A 585 -4.74 5.98 23.01
N ASP A 586 -5.71 5.07 23.00
CA ASP A 586 -6.25 4.49 21.77
C ASP A 586 -7.14 5.47 21.01
N HIS A 587 -7.83 6.36 21.73
CA HIS A 587 -8.90 7.21 21.16
C HIS A 587 -8.67 8.71 21.39
N GLY A 588 -7.45 9.13 21.74
CA GLY A 588 -7.11 10.56 21.86
C GLY A 588 -7.81 11.25 23.03
N GLY A 589 -7.99 10.55 24.15
CA GLY A 589 -8.60 11.07 25.37
C GLY A 589 -10.13 11.11 25.37
N GLN A 590 -10.78 10.76 24.27
CA GLN A 590 -12.24 10.74 24.17
C GLN A 590 -12.77 9.30 24.20
N PRO A 591 -13.76 8.96 25.05
CA PRO A 591 -14.37 7.64 25.01
C PRO A 591 -15.12 7.46 23.68
N PRO A 592 -14.92 6.33 22.98
CA PRO A 592 -15.63 6.00 21.75
C PRO A 592 -17.15 5.94 21.91
N LEU A 593 -17.86 6.23 20.83
CA LEU A 593 -19.26 5.88 20.64
C LEU A 593 -19.38 4.38 20.33
N VAL A 594 -20.21 3.66 21.08
CA VAL A 594 -20.53 2.25 20.80
C VAL A 594 -21.84 2.16 20.02
N LEU A 595 -21.78 1.62 18.82
CA LEU A 595 -22.91 1.48 17.90
C LEU A 595 -23.43 0.03 17.92
N PHE A 596 -24.71 -0.16 18.22
CA PHE A 596 -25.36 -1.47 18.20
C PHE A 596 -26.35 -1.57 17.05
N LEU A 597 -26.18 -2.53 16.16
CA LEU A 597 -27.13 -2.83 15.09
C LEU A 597 -27.88 -4.12 15.41
N PHE A 598 -29.20 -4.03 15.54
CA PHE A 598 -30.08 -5.17 15.83
C PHE A 598 -30.80 -5.67 14.58
N GLU A 599 -31.05 -6.97 14.52
CA GLU A 599 -31.87 -7.56 13.45
C GLU A 599 -33.37 -7.24 13.61
N SER A 600 -33.83 -6.93 14.83
CA SER A 600 -35.24 -6.64 15.11
C SER A 600 -35.44 -5.46 16.07
N GLU A 601 -36.53 -4.72 15.87
CA GLU A 601 -36.93 -3.60 16.73
C GLU A 601 -37.20 -4.04 18.18
N ARG A 602 -37.74 -5.25 18.37
CA ARG A 602 -37.99 -5.79 19.72
C ARG A 602 -36.70 -5.97 20.51
N ALA A 603 -35.64 -6.45 19.87
CA ALA A 603 -34.33 -6.60 20.50
C ALA A 603 -33.71 -5.24 20.83
N GLU A 604 -33.83 -4.28 19.90
CA GLU A 604 -33.39 -2.90 20.12
C GLU A 604 -34.11 -2.25 21.32
N ALA A 605 -35.44 -2.35 21.39
CA ALA A 605 -36.22 -1.78 22.48
C ALA A 605 -35.82 -2.35 23.85
N GLY A 606 -35.63 -3.67 23.92
CA GLY A 606 -35.14 -4.33 25.14
C GLY A 606 -33.72 -3.90 25.52
N PHE A 607 -32.86 -3.63 24.53
CA PHE A 607 -31.53 -3.07 24.75
C PHE A 607 -31.60 -1.64 25.30
N LEU A 608 -32.38 -0.75 24.67
CA LEU A 608 -32.53 0.64 25.10
C LEU A 608 -33.03 0.73 26.54
N HIS A 609 -33.99 -0.12 26.92
CA HIS A 609 -34.47 -0.21 28.29
C HIS A 609 -33.35 -0.64 29.26
N ALA A 610 -32.61 -1.71 28.96
CA ALA A 610 -31.54 -2.20 29.83
C ALA A 610 -30.33 -1.24 29.90
N ALA A 611 -30.01 -0.54 28.81
CA ALA A 611 -28.91 0.40 28.72
C ALA A 611 -29.17 1.69 29.53
N SER A 612 -30.42 2.09 29.72
CA SER A 612 -30.80 3.28 30.53
C SER A 612 -30.28 3.24 31.98
N PHE A 613 -29.97 2.03 32.49
CA PHE A 613 -29.49 1.81 33.85
C PHE A 613 -27.96 1.70 33.97
N LEU A 614 -27.20 1.91 32.88
CA LEU A 614 -25.74 1.70 32.86
C LEU A 614 -24.98 3.02 32.62
N PRO A 615 -24.56 3.73 33.68
CA PRO A 615 -23.86 4.99 33.53
C PRO A 615 -22.43 4.78 33.00
N GLY A 616 -22.03 5.58 31.99
CA GLY A 616 -20.62 5.77 31.64
C GLY A 616 -20.14 5.22 30.28
N VAL A 617 -21.02 4.60 29.49
CA VAL A 617 -20.72 4.20 28.11
C VAL A 617 -21.61 5.02 27.18
N LEU A 618 -21.01 5.77 26.25
CA LEU A 618 -21.76 6.47 25.21
C LEU A 618 -22.12 5.45 24.13
N LEU A 619 -23.40 5.14 23.99
CA LEU A 619 -23.86 4.12 23.06
C LEU A 619 -25.10 4.58 22.30
N ALA A 620 -25.24 4.11 21.08
CA ALA A 620 -26.43 4.30 20.25
C ALA A 620 -26.81 2.98 19.58
N SER A 621 -28.10 2.80 19.28
CA SER A 621 -28.61 1.62 18.60
C SER A 621 -29.40 1.95 17.35
N THR A 622 -29.52 0.98 16.45
CA THR A 622 -30.47 1.00 15.33
C THR A 622 -30.85 -0.42 14.94
N THR A 623 -31.74 -0.56 13.95
CA THR A 623 -32.08 -1.85 13.35
C THR A 623 -31.63 -1.95 11.90
N THR A 624 -31.47 -3.17 11.40
CA THR A 624 -31.17 -3.42 9.99
C THR A 624 -32.22 -2.79 9.07
N ALA A 625 -33.51 -2.87 9.42
CA ALA A 625 -34.60 -2.29 8.65
C ALA A 625 -34.51 -0.76 8.57
N VAL A 626 -34.27 -0.07 9.70
CA VAL A 626 -34.14 1.39 9.74
C VAL A 626 -32.90 1.84 8.97
N LEU A 627 -31.78 1.12 9.15
CA LEU A 627 -30.55 1.39 8.42
C LEU A 627 -30.77 1.17 6.91
N GLU A 628 -31.49 0.13 6.52
CA GLU A 628 -31.86 -0.14 5.13
C GLU A 628 -32.63 1.02 4.49
N GLU A 629 -33.62 1.56 5.21
CA GLU A 629 -34.47 2.66 4.75
C GLU A 629 -33.73 4.01 4.72
N ARG A 630 -33.02 4.38 5.79
CA ARG A 630 -32.52 5.74 6.02
C ARG A 630 -31.01 5.91 5.84
N GLY A 631 -30.24 4.84 5.90
CA GLY A 631 -28.79 4.92 5.82
C GLY A 631 -28.08 4.95 7.15
N VAL A 632 -26.75 5.02 7.12
CA VAL A 632 -25.88 4.99 8.30
C VAL A 632 -25.66 6.38 8.86
N LEU A 633 -25.51 7.40 8.01
CA LEU A 633 -25.19 8.77 8.41
C LEU A 633 -26.43 9.64 8.72
N GLU A 634 -27.65 9.15 8.44
CA GLU A 634 -28.90 9.87 8.73
C GLU A 634 -29.46 9.59 10.15
N GLN A 635 -30.71 10.02 10.41
CA GLN A 635 -31.48 9.81 11.66
C GLN A 635 -31.86 8.33 11.90
N SER A 636 -30.85 7.47 11.91
CA SER A 636 -31.00 6.03 12.07
C SER A 636 -30.70 5.59 13.50
N TRP A 637 -29.98 6.39 14.27
CA TRP A 637 -29.47 6.01 15.58
C TRP A 637 -30.32 6.56 16.73
N ARG A 638 -30.59 5.70 17.71
CA ARG A 638 -31.32 5.99 18.94
C ARG A 638 -30.39 5.95 20.17
N LEU A 639 -30.55 6.90 21.09
CA LEU A 639 -29.83 6.94 22.37
C LEU A 639 -30.75 6.47 23.52
N PRO A 640 -30.24 5.73 24.51
CA PRO A 640 -30.97 5.45 25.74
C PRO A 640 -31.08 6.72 26.60
N ALA A 641 -32.26 7.00 27.16
CA ALA A 641 -32.41 8.03 28.18
C ALA A 641 -31.61 7.64 29.46
N PRO A 642 -31.01 8.60 30.22
CA PRO A 642 -31.04 10.05 30.03
C PRO A 642 -29.79 10.58 29.29
N HIS A 643 -29.18 9.81 28.39
CA HIS A 643 -28.01 10.25 27.65
C HIS A 643 -28.39 11.33 26.62
N ALA A 644 -28.54 12.58 27.08
CA ALA A 644 -28.59 13.74 26.19
C ALA A 644 -27.32 13.74 25.33
N PRO A 645 -27.40 14.11 24.03
CA PRO A 645 -26.22 14.23 23.19
C PRO A 645 -25.30 15.30 23.77
N ARG A 646 -24.29 14.87 24.55
CA ARG A 646 -23.28 15.78 25.13
C ARG A 646 -22.28 16.28 24.09
N ARG A 647 -22.31 15.72 22.87
CA ARG A 647 -21.35 15.99 21.80
C ARG A 647 -22.07 16.54 20.57
N ARG A 648 -21.56 17.65 20.06
CA ARG A 648 -22.02 18.32 18.84
C ARG A 648 -22.09 17.36 17.64
N PHE A 649 -21.08 16.50 17.50
CA PHE A 649 -21.02 15.46 16.48
C PHE A 649 -22.24 14.51 16.48
N LEU A 650 -22.75 14.13 17.66
CA LEU A 650 -23.94 13.25 17.75
C LEU A 650 -25.23 13.99 17.39
N ALA A 651 -25.29 15.30 17.66
CA ALA A 651 -26.41 16.13 17.21
C ALA A 651 -26.38 16.32 15.68
N ASP A 652 -25.19 16.41 15.09
CA ASP A 652 -24.98 16.58 13.64
C ASP A 652 -25.20 15.28 12.85
N LEU A 653 -24.82 14.12 13.41
CA LEU A 653 -25.26 12.80 12.94
C LEU A 653 -26.77 12.56 13.13
N ARG A 654 -27.51 13.59 13.59
CA ARG A 654 -28.95 13.59 13.86
C ARG A 654 -29.40 12.40 14.69
N ILE A 655 -28.59 12.00 15.68
CA ILE A 655 -28.91 10.89 16.57
C ILE A 655 -30.06 11.32 17.48
N VAL A 656 -31.15 10.54 17.49
CA VAL A 656 -32.38 10.87 18.22
C VAL A 656 -32.30 10.31 19.63
N ALA A 657 -32.45 11.17 20.65
CA ALA A 657 -32.69 10.71 22.01
C ALA A 657 -34.13 10.22 22.12
N THR A 658 -34.33 8.93 22.31
CA THR A 658 -35.66 8.37 22.57
C THR A 658 -35.80 8.15 24.08
N CYS A 659 -36.69 8.91 24.72
CA CYS A 659 -37.25 8.46 25.99
C CYS A 659 -38.14 7.25 25.70
N PRO A 660 -38.00 6.13 26.42
CA PRO A 660 -39.03 5.10 26.38
C PRO A 660 -40.31 5.75 26.90
N THR A 661 -41.30 5.95 26.03
CA THR A 661 -42.67 6.17 26.47
C THR A 661 -43.09 4.89 27.19
N ASP A 662 -43.52 5.02 28.46
CA ASP A 662 -44.00 3.90 29.28
C ASP A 662 -45.04 3.05 28.50
N PRO A 663 -45.02 1.71 28.67
CA PRO A 663 -45.84 0.77 27.90
C PRO A 663 -47.34 0.96 28.04
#